data_AF-A0A3C2EFV1-F1
#
_entry.id   AF-A0A3C2EFV1-F1
#
_cell.length_a   1.000
_cell.length_b   1.000
_cell.length_c   1.000
_cell.angle_alpha   90.00
_cell.angle_beta   90.00
_cell.angle_gamma   90.00
#
_symmetry.space_group_name_H-M   'P 1'
#
loop_
_entity.id
_entity.type
_entity.pdbx_description
1 polymer ?
#
loop_
_entity_poly.entity_id
_entity_poly.type
_entity_poly.pdbx_seq_one_letter_code
_entity_poly.pdbx_strand_id
1 'polypeptide(L)'
;MPESEEWEHLSEKNGYKKLSFAHPGTKDFAWIANKQLPVFPQLVTLDNSKKFLVEITTDQHVLFEKNLDQFIPFLKNLIEYTEAKMPGNLPGSFRIFCSEKISHPVAFAGLVTTDLYAKSNSRDDNYIAREKLASDLILMSLMNRLEENPIEKPWMYLGLGTYYFTRFMDENYPETKYQSRSYKDMTYRKNWYVPECAICFKPAMLSLVSYHCKDDVENYLVNPVSVYFNYLEKVNGVQTFDRVMAGYFNQRSSVIDFQKNLQEYFSRQTGQDYQWFFNGMMGSFFPFKYEIQKIDKNDGKISVDVLNTGNFNPPYMIGLKKGKRVVDSLQVEGHPGLKTFVFDATTSNKVKLDPFSWGPETPWLKQNAYIKKPNLRTLDYGLPFSARENPGVAIDPLAGYNVNDGLMLGGIFSTLSDKFTANFAPLYSFRSKSIVGFMEFFRSFLISENSLLNTQIWAQSFHRMQTNDKFLRYYVINPSLLYVYEDDEKCRTRSGLEMDFSFIGDQNFGSEGITDYHRYITKVIFHKQKRNLINPYEYKIGLEHQYYNLYEKRHYLMVNAELKTRYMYKKDRYIHARFYGATYLYNSHSNSTNTMPGTLSLIGYNMNDYAYDFLTFFDRSAQDGFWSRQISMHTGGFKAAIIEVI
;
A
#
# COMPACT_ATOMS: atom_id res chain seq x y z
N MET A 1 -32.25 -0.87 -33.30
CA MET A 1 -31.59 -2.19 -33.32
C MET A 1 -30.31 -2.03 -34.14
N PRO A 2 -29.14 -2.47 -33.68
CA PRO A 2 -28.14 -3.02 -34.57
C PRO A 2 -28.32 -4.54 -34.61
N GLU A 3 -28.53 -5.07 -35.81
CA GLU A 3 -28.55 -6.50 -36.10
C GLU A 3 -27.16 -7.08 -35.78
N SER A 4 -27.08 -7.92 -34.75
CA SER A 4 -25.95 -8.81 -34.51
C SER A 4 -26.29 -10.15 -35.17
N GLU A 5 -25.96 -10.32 -36.45
CA GLU A 5 -25.89 -11.66 -37.02
C GLU A 5 -24.58 -12.30 -36.52
N GLU A 6 -24.65 -12.98 -35.37
CA GLU A 6 -23.67 -13.99 -35.01
C GLU A 6 -23.77 -15.14 -36.03
N TRP A 7 -22.76 -15.30 -36.88
CA TRP A 7 -22.70 -16.43 -37.79
C TRP A 7 -22.06 -17.62 -37.07
N GLU A 8 -22.82 -18.70 -36.87
CA GLU A 8 -22.30 -19.97 -36.38
C GLU A 8 -22.15 -20.95 -37.55
N HIS A 9 -20.91 -21.31 -37.87
CA HIS A 9 -20.62 -22.38 -38.82
C HIS A 9 -20.10 -23.62 -38.11
N LEU A 10 -20.88 -24.70 -38.19
CA LEU A 10 -20.47 -26.03 -37.75
C LEU A 10 -19.86 -26.80 -38.93
N SER A 11 -18.65 -27.34 -38.75
CA SER A 11 -18.07 -28.33 -39.66
C SER A 11 -17.49 -29.50 -38.87
N GLU A 12 -17.63 -30.71 -39.41
CA GLU A 12 -17.17 -31.94 -38.76
C GLU A 12 -16.21 -32.68 -39.69
N LYS A 13 -14.99 -32.93 -39.21
CA LYS A 13 -13.96 -33.67 -39.95
C LYS A 13 -13.14 -34.52 -38.98
N ASN A 14 -13.02 -35.81 -39.26
CA ASN A 14 -12.23 -36.77 -38.47
C ASN A 14 -12.57 -36.79 -36.96
N GLY A 15 -13.85 -36.66 -36.60
CA GLY A 15 -14.31 -36.67 -35.20
C GLY A 15 -14.06 -35.37 -34.42
N TYR A 16 -13.57 -34.31 -35.08
CA TYR A 16 -13.49 -32.96 -34.52
C TYR A 16 -14.62 -32.10 -35.06
N LYS A 17 -15.35 -31.45 -34.15
CA LYS A 17 -16.32 -30.40 -34.47
C LYS A 17 -15.62 -29.05 -34.39
N LYS A 18 -15.72 -28.26 -35.46
CA LYS A 18 -15.25 -26.88 -35.49
C LYS A 18 -16.46 -25.95 -35.47
N LEU A 19 -16.48 -25.07 -34.48
CA LEU A 19 -17.39 -23.94 -34.36
C LEU A 19 -16.62 -22.68 -34.75
N SER A 20 -17.20 -21.84 -35.60
CA SER A 20 -16.62 -20.54 -35.96
C SER A 20 -17.63 -19.46 -35.58
N PHE A 21 -17.18 -18.46 -34.83
CA PHE A 21 -17.95 -17.28 -34.43
C PHE A 21 -17.29 -16.03 -35.02
N ALA A 22 -18.08 -15.11 -35.56
CA ALA A 22 -17.60 -13.81 -36.01
C ALA A 22 -18.45 -12.72 -35.36
N HIS A 23 -17.81 -11.85 -34.57
CA HIS A 23 -18.44 -10.70 -33.97
C HIS A 23 -17.63 -9.43 -34.33
N PRO A 24 -18.15 -8.55 -35.21
CA PRO A 24 -17.46 -7.32 -35.56
C PRO A 24 -17.33 -6.39 -34.35
N GLY A 25 -16.21 -5.68 -34.22
CA GLY A 25 -15.98 -4.72 -33.14
C GLY A 25 -15.66 -5.30 -31.76
N THR A 26 -15.28 -6.58 -31.67
CA THR A 26 -14.92 -7.24 -30.41
C THR A 26 -13.67 -6.61 -29.79
N LYS A 27 -13.79 -6.08 -28.56
CA LYS A 27 -12.69 -5.42 -27.81
C LYS A 27 -11.86 -6.38 -26.98
N ASP A 28 -12.52 -7.38 -26.41
CA ASP A 28 -11.94 -8.49 -25.68
C ASP A 28 -12.72 -9.75 -26.04
N PHE A 29 -12.07 -10.91 -26.01
CA PHE A 29 -12.72 -12.18 -26.31
C PHE A 29 -12.39 -13.25 -25.27
N ALA A 30 -13.36 -14.12 -25.04
CA ALA A 30 -13.20 -15.31 -24.23
C ALA A 30 -13.91 -16.48 -24.92
N TRP A 31 -13.34 -17.67 -24.78
CA TRP A 31 -13.96 -18.89 -25.26
C TRP A 31 -13.83 -19.97 -24.19
N ILE A 32 -14.88 -20.79 -24.08
CA ILE A 32 -14.94 -21.93 -23.17
C ILE A 32 -15.30 -23.14 -24.02
N ALA A 33 -14.50 -24.20 -23.94
CA ALA A 33 -14.81 -25.45 -24.60
C ALA A 33 -14.62 -26.62 -23.63
N ASN A 34 -15.64 -27.46 -23.52
CA ASN A 34 -15.59 -28.71 -22.76
C ASN A 34 -16.54 -29.70 -23.43
N LYS A 35 -16.23 -31.00 -23.33
CA LYS A 35 -17.07 -32.08 -23.84
C LYS A 35 -18.38 -32.23 -23.05
N GLN A 36 -18.41 -31.82 -21.79
CA GLN A 36 -19.54 -31.96 -20.88
C GLN A 36 -19.68 -30.70 -20.01
N LEU A 37 -20.30 -29.66 -20.57
CA LEU A 37 -20.72 -28.47 -19.83
C LEU A 37 -22.25 -28.33 -19.98
N PRO A 38 -23.04 -28.70 -18.96
CA PRO A 38 -24.47 -28.40 -18.99
C PRO A 38 -24.68 -26.89 -18.97
N VAL A 39 -25.74 -26.45 -19.66
CA VAL A 39 -26.19 -25.06 -19.67
C VAL A 39 -27.53 -25.00 -18.96
N PHE A 40 -27.62 -24.13 -17.97
CA PHE A 40 -28.83 -23.84 -17.19
C PHE A 40 -29.34 -22.46 -17.61
N PRO A 41 -30.21 -22.37 -18.62
CA PRO A 41 -30.77 -21.09 -19.04
C PRO A 41 -31.77 -20.58 -17.99
N GLN A 42 -31.66 -19.31 -17.66
CA GLN A 42 -32.51 -18.63 -16.68
C GLN A 42 -33.05 -17.34 -17.29
N LEU A 43 -34.38 -17.23 -17.35
CA LEU A 43 -35.04 -16.02 -17.79
C LEU A 43 -35.36 -15.14 -16.57
N VAL A 44 -34.51 -14.16 -16.29
CA VAL A 44 -34.70 -13.23 -15.19
C VAL A 44 -35.61 -12.09 -15.68
N THR A 45 -36.79 -11.97 -15.07
CA THR A 45 -37.74 -10.88 -15.36
C THR A 45 -37.73 -9.90 -14.20
N LEU A 46 -37.47 -8.62 -14.51
CA LEU A 46 -37.52 -7.53 -13.53
C LEU A 46 -38.95 -6.97 -13.40
N ASP A 47 -39.20 -6.23 -12.33
CA ASP A 47 -40.52 -5.63 -12.05
C ASP A 47 -41.02 -4.68 -13.16
N ASN A 48 -40.10 -4.06 -13.90
CA ASN A 48 -40.41 -3.22 -15.07
C ASN A 48 -40.62 -4.01 -16.38
N SER A 49 -40.80 -5.33 -16.29
CA SER A 49 -40.96 -6.26 -17.42
C SER A 49 -39.76 -6.41 -18.36
N LYS A 50 -38.60 -5.81 -18.06
CA LYS A 50 -37.35 -6.14 -18.77
C LYS A 50 -36.97 -7.60 -18.48
N LYS A 51 -36.47 -8.28 -19.51
CA LYS A 51 -36.08 -9.68 -19.46
C LYS A 51 -34.61 -9.84 -19.82
N PHE A 52 -33.92 -10.67 -19.06
CA PHE A 52 -32.52 -11.03 -19.27
C PHE A 52 -32.42 -12.55 -19.39
N LEU A 53 -31.79 -13.02 -20.48
CA LEU A 53 -31.46 -14.43 -20.64
C LEU A 53 -30.06 -14.69 -20.08
N VAL A 54 -29.98 -15.39 -18.96
CA VAL A 54 -28.71 -15.74 -18.32
C VAL A 54 -28.44 -17.22 -18.51
N GLU A 55 -27.36 -17.55 -19.22
CA GLU A 55 -26.94 -18.93 -19.42
C GLU A 55 -25.85 -19.28 -18.42
N ILE A 56 -26.18 -20.11 -17.44
CA ILE A 56 -25.22 -20.49 -16.39
C ILE A 56 -24.63 -21.84 -16.75
N THR A 57 -23.31 -21.97 -16.70
CA THR A 57 -22.61 -23.22 -16.96
C THR A 57 -21.54 -23.48 -15.92
N THR A 58 -21.29 -24.75 -15.61
CA THR A 58 -20.34 -25.13 -14.56
C THR A 58 -19.74 -26.50 -14.80
N ASP A 59 -18.49 -26.70 -14.38
CA ASP A 59 -17.86 -28.02 -14.33
C ASP A 59 -18.22 -28.82 -13.05
N GLN A 60 -19.08 -28.28 -12.19
CA GLN A 60 -19.56 -28.87 -10.93
C GLN A 60 -21.11 -28.90 -10.85
N HIS A 61 -21.76 -29.38 -11.91
CA HIS A 61 -23.22 -29.32 -12.08
C HIS A 61 -24.04 -29.88 -10.90
N VAL A 62 -23.62 -30.97 -10.28
CA VAL A 62 -24.33 -31.57 -9.12
C VAL A 62 -24.37 -30.64 -7.90
N LEU A 63 -23.28 -29.92 -7.62
CA LEU A 63 -23.22 -28.97 -6.50
C LEU A 63 -24.02 -27.70 -6.82
N PHE A 64 -24.00 -27.27 -8.07
CA PHE A 64 -24.75 -26.10 -8.52
C PHE A 64 -26.26 -26.32 -8.45
N GLU A 65 -26.76 -27.46 -8.92
CA GLU A 65 -28.19 -27.82 -8.84
C GLU A 65 -28.73 -27.77 -7.40
N LYS A 66 -27.94 -28.21 -6.41
CA LYS A 66 -28.33 -28.17 -4.98
C LYS A 66 -28.47 -26.76 -4.41
N ASN A 67 -27.80 -25.77 -5.01
CA ASN A 67 -27.75 -24.39 -4.51
C ASN A 67 -28.49 -23.40 -5.41
N LEU A 68 -29.18 -23.91 -6.44
CA LEU A 68 -29.85 -23.10 -7.46
C LEU A 68 -30.93 -22.19 -6.83
N ASP A 69 -31.68 -22.70 -5.84
CA ASP A 69 -32.71 -21.96 -5.12
C ASP A 69 -32.18 -20.75 -4.33
N GLN A 70 -30.89 -20.75 -3.95
CA GLN A 70 -30.24 -19.60 -3.30
C GLN A 70 -29.58 -18.68 -4.33
N PHE A 71 -29.04 -19.26 -5.40
CA PHE A 71 -28.32 -18.54 -6.44
C PHE A 71 -29.23 -17.63 -7.27
N ILE A 72 -30.40 -18.13 -7.69
CA ILE A 72 -31.29 -17.40 -8.59
C ILE A 72 -31.87 -16.13 -7.95
N PRO A 73 -32.35 -16.12 -6.69
CA PRO A 73 -32.79 -14.89 -6.04
C PRO A 73 -31.67 -13.86 -5.87
N PHE A 74 -30.45 -14.31 -5.54
CA PHE A 74 -29.28 -13.44 -5.46
C PHE A 74 -28.99 -12.79 -6.82
N LEU A 75 -28.93 -13.60 -7.88
CA LEU A 75 -28.68 -13.13 -9.24
C LEU A 75 -29.76 -12.15 -9.70
N LYS A 76 -31.03 -12.44 -9.41
CA LYS A 76 -32.15 -11.55 -9.72
C LYS A 76 -31.96 -10.19 -9.06
N ASN A 77 -31.71 -10.16 -7.75
CA ASN A 77 -31.50 -8.91 -7.00
C ASN A 77 -30.29 -8.13 -7.54
N LEU A 78 -29.18 -8.82 -7.84
CA LEU A 78 -28.00 -8.20 -8.41
C LEU A 78 -28.27 -7.57 -9.80
N ILE A 79 -29.05 -8.22 -10.66
CA ILE A 79 -29.47 -7.67 -11.95
C ILE A 79 -30.39 -6.46 -11.75
N GLU A 80 -31.35 -6.54 -10.84
CA GLU A 80 -32.25 -5.43 -10.49
C GLU A 80 -31.48 -4.21 -9.99
N TYR A 81 -30.53 -4.42 -9.08
CA TYR A 81 -29.65 -3.37 -8.58
C TYR A 81 -28.81 -2.74 -9.71
N THR A 82 -28.18 -3.57 -10.54
CA THR A 82 -27.32 -3.12 -11.64
C THR A 82 -28.14 -2.30 -12.64
N GLU A 83 -29.32 -2.76 -13.04
CA GLU A 83 -30.21 -2.01 -13.94
C GLU A 83 -30.79 -0.75 -13.30
N ALA A 84 -30.98 -0.70 -11.98
CA ALA A 84 -31.45 0.49 -11.29
C ALA A 84 -30.36 1.57 -11.20
N LYS A 85 -29.10 1.18 -10.92
CA LYS A 85 -27.98 2.11 -10.74
C LYS A 85 -27.28 2.48 -12.06
N MET A 86 -27.23 1.55 -13.00
CA MET A 86 -26.55 1.68 -14.28
C MET A 86 -27.43 1.15 -15.43
N PRO A 87 -28.56 1.83 -15.74
CA PRO A 87 -29.56 1.27 -16.65
C PRO A 87 -29.00 1.05 -18.06
N GLY A 88 -29.24 -0.15 -18.62
CA GLY A 88 -28.84 -0.49 -19.98
C GLY A 88 -27.36 -0.86 -20.13
N ASN A 89 -26.63 -1.04 -19.04
CA ASN A 89 -25.27 -1.56 -19.05
C ASN A 89 -25.23 -3.07 -19.19
N LEU A 90 -26.25 -3.79 -18.70
CA LEU A 90 -26.32 -5.24 -18.88
C LEU A 90 -26.77 -5.58 -20.31
N PRO A 91 -26.11 -6.55 -20.98
CA PRO A 91 -26.62 -7.07 -22.24
C PRO A 91 -27.90 -7.88 -22.00
N GLY A 92 -28.80 -7.91 -23.00
CA GLY A 92 -30.07 -8.65 -22.90
C GLY A 92 -29.88 -10.17 -22.73
N SER A 93 -28.73 -10.69 -23.13
CA SER A 93 -28.26 -12.04 -22.85
C SER A 93 -26.79 -12.04 -22.41
N PHE A 94 -26.44 -12.89 -21.45
CA PHE A 94 -25.05 -13.11 -21.03
C PHE A 94 -24.86 -14.48 -20.39
N ARG A 95 -23.59 -14.88 -20.23
CA ARG A 95 -23.21 -16.18 -19.68
C ARG A 95 -22.50 -16.02 -18.34
N ILE A 96 -22.73 -16.96 -17.43
CA ILE A 96 -21.97 -17.10 -16.19
C ILE A 96 -21.31 -18.48 -16.18
N PHE A 97 -20.00 -18.52 -16.10
CA PHE A 97 -19.23 -19.75 -15.96
C PHE A 97 -18.69 -19.90 -14.55
N CYS A 98 -19.15 -20.93 -13.84
CA CYS A 98 -18.75 -21.23 -12.47
C CYS A 98 -17.79 -22.43 -12.45
N SER A 99 -16.57 -22.26 -11.92
CA SER A 99 -15.63 -23.39 -11.76
C SER A 99 -14.68 -23.20 -10.58
N GLU A 100 -14.43 -24.29 -9.86
CA GLU A 100 -13.43 -24.36 -8.77
C GLU A 100 -11.99 -24.20 -9.26
N LYS A 101 -11.77 -24.42 -10.57
CA LYS A 101 -10.45 -24.27 -11.20
C LYS A 101 -10.14 -22.81 -11.53
N ILE A 102 -11.14 -21.93 -11.49
CA ILE A 102 -10.94 -20.50 -11.63
C ILE A 102 -10.35 -20.00 -10.33
N SER A 103 -9.05 -19.72 -10.37
CA SER A 103 -8.34 -19.06 -9.27
C SER A 103 -8.53 -17.55 -9.31
N HIS A 104 -8.81 -17.00 -10.49
CA HIS A 104 -8.97 -15.57 -10.74
C HIS A 104 -10.16 -15.36 -11.66
N PRO A 105 -11.32 -14.93 -11.14
CA PRO A 105 -12.45 -14.60 -11.97
C PRO A 105 -12.11 -13.45 -12.91
N VAL A 106 -12.70 -13.49 -14.09
CA VAL A 106 -12.55 -12.50 -15.16
C VAL A 106 -13.92 -12.19 -15.72
N ALA A 107 -14.18 -10.90 -15.88
CA ALA A 107 -15.35 -10.39 -16.58
C ALA A 107 -14.95 -10.00 -18.02
N PHE A 108 -15.83 -10.30 -18.97
CA PHE A 108 -15.76 -9.89 -20.36
C PHE A 108 -17.13 -9.38 -20.78
N ALA A 109 -17.25 -8.61 -21.86
CA ALA A 109 -18.58 -8.23 -22.36
C ALA A 109 -19.43 -9.49 -22.63
N GLY A 110 -20.53 -9.66 -21.87
CA GLY A 110 -21.44 -10.80 -21.99
C GLY A 110 -20.98 -12.12 -21.35
N LEU A 111 -19.84 -12.16 -20.65
CA LEU A 111 -19.38 -13.34 -19.91
C LEU A 111 -18.79 -12.97 -18.55
N VAL A 112 -19.29 -13.63 -17.51
CA VAL A 112 -18.68 -13.62 -16.17
C VAL A 112 -18.10 -15.00 -15.89
N THR A 113 -16.85 -15.04 -15.43
CA THR A 113 -16.26 -16.27 -14.88
C THR A 113 -16.10 -16.10 -13.38
N THR A 114 -16.58 -17.04 -12.56
CA THR A 114 -16.55 -16.93 -11.10
C THR A 114 -16.18 -18.26 -10.44
N ASP A 115 -15.59 -18.22 -9.24
CA ASP A 115 -15.39 -19.43 -8.46
C ASP A 115 -16.69 -19.85 -7.78
N LEU A 116 -16.81 -21.15 -7.46
CA LEU A 116 -18.09 -21.76 -7.12
C LEU A 116 -18.83 -21.04 -5.99
N TYR A 117 -20.15 -20.90 -6.17
CA TYR A 117 -21.12 -20.41 -5.18
C TYR A 117 -21.27 -21.29 -3.92
N ALA A 118 -20.50 -22.38 -3.76
CA ALA A 118 -20.70 -23.35 -2.69
C ALA A 118 -19.48 -24.27 -2.48
N LYS A 119 -18.33 -23.70 -2.07
CA LYS A 119 -17.18 -24.53 -1.63
C LYS A 119 -17.47 -25.33 -0.36
N SER A 120 -18.39 -24.85 0.49
CA SER A 120 -18.90 -25.59 1.65
C SER A 120 -20.25 -25.03 2.11
N ASN A 121 -20.98 -25.79 2.95
CA ASN A 121 -22.17 -25.30 3.66
C ASN A 121 -21.85 -24.25 4.75
N SER A 122 -20.61 -23.75 4.83
CA SER A 122 -20.27 -22.68 5.77
C SER A 122 -20.83 -21.34 5.30
N ARG A 123 -21.26 -20.53 6.27
CA ARG A 123 -21.78 -19.19 6.02
C ARG A 123 -20.76 -18.28 5.32
N ASP A 124 -19.47 -18.50 5.56
CA ASP A 124 -18.39 -17.65 5.06
C ASP A 124 -18.05 -17.94 3.58
N ASP A 125 -18.09 -19.20 3.13
CA ASP A 125 -17.82 -19.54 1.72
C ASP A 125 -18.90 -19.01 0.78
N ASN A 126 -20.18 -19.11 1.19
CA ASN A 126 -21.30 -18.56 0.44
C ASN A 126 -21.23 -17.03 0.34
N TYR A 127 -20.66 -16.37 1.36
CA TYR A 127 -20.46 -14.94 1.36
C TYR A 127 -19.40 -14.50 0.34
N ILE A 128 -18.23 -15.15 0.34
CA ILE A 128 -17.13 -14.84 -0.58
C ILE A 128 -17.57 -15.01 -2.04
N ALA A 129 -18.35 -16.05 -2.33
CA ALA A 129 -18.81 -16.28 -3.70
C ALA A 129 -19.85 -15.25 -4.16
N ARG A 130 -20.74 -14.78 -3.27
CA ARG A 130 -21.66 -13.66 -3.55
C ARG A 130 -20.90 -12.38 -3.87
N GLU A 131 -19.88 -12.07 -3.08
CA GLU A 131 -19.04 -10.88 -3.26
C GLU A 131 -18.36 -10.89 -4.64
N LYS A 132 -17.75 -12.02 -5.01
CA LYS A 132 -17.08 -12.17 -6.31
C LYS A 132 -18.05 -12.05 -7.47
N LEU A 133 -19.17 -12.78 -7.44
CA LEU A 133 -20.19 -12.68 -8.49
C LEU A 133 -20.73 -11.25 -8.63
N ALA A 134 -20.97 -10.54 -7.52
CA ALA A 134 -21.40 -9.15 -7.54
C ALA A 134 -20.34 -8.24 -8.21
N SER A 135 -19.08 -8.37 -7.79
CA SER A 135 -17.96 -7.64 -8.37
C SER A 135 -17.84 -7.88 -9.88
N ASP A 136 -17.84 -9.13 -10.30
CA ASP A 136 -17.59 -9.50 -11.70
C ASP A 136 -18.76 -9.17 -12.62
N LEU A 137 -20.02 -9.32 -12.17
CA LEU A 137 -21.18 -8.95 -12.98
C LEU A 137 -21.28 -7.43 -13.15
N ILE A 138 -21.00 -6.67 -12.09
CA ILE A 138 -20.95 -5.20 -12.18
C ILE A 138 -19.82 -4.78 -13.11
N LEU A 139 -18.63 -5.38 -13.00
CA LEU A 139 -17.51 -5.13 -13.90
C LEU A 139 -17.87 -5.47 -15.36
N MET A 140 -18.52 -6.61 -15.59
CA MET A 140 -19.02 -7.04 -16.90
C MET A 140 -19.98 -5.99 -17.50
N SER A 141 -20.88 -5.44 -16.68
CA SER A 141 -21.82 -4.39 -17.12
C SER A 141 -21.08 -3.12 -17.57
N LEU A 142 -20.01 -2.74 -16.87
CA LEU A 142 -19.17 -1.61 -17.23
C LEU A 142 -18.39 -1.88 -18.52
N MET A 143 -17.80 -3.08 -18.66
CA MET A 143 -17.08 -3.50 -19.87
C MET A 143 -17.99 -3.60 -21.10
N ASN A 144 -19.25 -3.97 -20.91
CA ASN A 144 -20.24 -3.98 -21.99
C ASN A 144 -20.63 -2.58 -22.44
N ARG A 145 -20.56 -1.58 -21.53
CA ARG A 145 -21.03 -0.22 -21.80
C ARG A 145 -19.96 0.74 -22.25
N LEU A 146 -18.84 0.76 -21.54
CA LEU A 146 -17.78 1.74 -21.70
C LEU A 146 -16.89 1.37 -22.88
N GLU A 147 -16.40 2.39 -23.60
CA GLU A 147 -15.63 2.14 -24.81
C GLU A 147 -14.12 2.23 -24.63
N GLU A 148 -13.67 2.81 -23.53
CA GLU A 148 -12.28 2.99 -23.17
C GLU A 148 -11.57 1.64 -23.04
N ASN A 149 -10.29 1.61 -23.41
CA ASN A 149 -9.45 0.44 -23.21
C ASN A 149 -9.31 0.13 -21.70
N PRO A 150 -9.82 -1.01 -21.20
CA PRO A 150 -9.73 -1.37 -19.79
C PRO A 150 -8.29 -1.61 -19.34
N ILE A 151 -7.35 -1.85 -20.27
CA ILE A 151 -5.92 -1.98 -19.97
C ILE A 151 -5.28 -0.61 -19.72
N GLU A 152 -5.74 0.44 -20.40
CA GLU A 152 -5.20 1.79 -20.25
C GLU A 152 -5.80 2.53 -19.06
N LYS A 153 -7.07 2.27 -18.74
CA LYS A 153 -7.79 2.90 -17.62
C LYS A 153 -8.40 1.86 -16.65
N PRO A 154 -7.63 0.89 -16.12
CA PRO A 154 -8.18 -0.18 -15.28
C PRO A 154 -8.76 0.36 -13.97
N TRP A 155 -8.20 1.45 -13.45
CA TRP A 155 -8.70 2.14 -12.26
C TRP A 155 -10.17 2.58 -12.39
N MET A 156 -10.64 2.89 -13.59
CA MET A 156 -12.01 3.38 -13.82
C MET A 156 -13.00 2.23 -13.66
N TYR A 157 -12.74 1.14 -14.39
CA TYR A 157 -13.56 -0.07 -14.36
C TYR A 157 -13.58 -0.70 -12.97
N LEU A 158 -12.40 -0.90 -12.38
CA LEU A 158 -12.27 -1.49 -11.06
C LEU A 158 -12.75 -0.53 -9.97
N GLY A 159 -12.55 0.78 -10.12
CA GLY A 159 -12.95 1.77 -9.11
C GLY A 159 -14.46 1.90 -8.99
N LEU A 160 -15.14 2.08 -10.13
CA LEU A 160 -16.60 2.10 -10.19
C LEU A 160 -17.20 0.73 -9.85
N GLY A 161 -16.60 -0.34 -10.36
CA GLY A 161 -17.00 -1.71 -10.04
C GLY A 161 -16.96 -1.97 -8.55
N THR A 162 -15.82 -1.65 -7.91
CA THR A 162 -15.64 -1.76 -6.46
C THR A 162 -16.65 -0.91 -5.69
N TYR A 163 -16.86 0.33 -6.10
CA TYR A 163 -17.84 1.20 -5.46
C TYR A 163 -19.26 0.60 -5.48
N TYR A 164 -19.75 0.18 -6.66
CA TYR A 164 -21.11 -0.32 -6.79
C TYR A 164 -21.32 -1.69 -6.14
N PHE A 165 -20.35 -2.62 -6.23
CA PHE A 165 -20.50 -3.93 -5.58
C PHE A 165 -20.43 -3.79 -4.06
N THR A 166 -19.51 -2.97 -3.55
CA THR A 166 -19.37 -2.74 -2.10
C THR A 166 -20.67 -2.21 -1.55
N ARG A 167 -21.26 -1.21 -2.23
CA ARG A 167 -22.56 -0.65 -1.88
C ARG A 167 -23.70 -1.67 -1.98
N PHE A 168 -23.74 -2.51 -3.03
CA PHE A 168 -24.72 -3.59 -3.15
C PHE A 168 -24.66 -4.55 -1.95
N MET A 169 -23.44 -4.97 -1.57
CA MET A 169 -23.24 -5.88 -0.45
C MET A 169 -23.68 -5.26 0.87
N ASP A 170 -23.39 -3.97 1.12
CA ASP A 170 -23.82 -3.31 2.36
C ASP A 170 -25.34 -3.08 2.42
N GLU A 171 -25.99 -2.76 1.29
CA GLU A 171 -27.45 -2.54 1.23
C GLU A 171 -28.24 -3.85 1.41
N ASN A 172 -27.74 -4.97 0.90
CA ASN A 172 -28.47 -6.24 0.87
C ASN A 172 -28.00 -7.26 1.92
N TYR A 173 -26.77 -7.12 2.43
CA TYR A 173 -26.15 -8.01 3.42
C TYR A 173 -25.46 -7.22 4.55
N PRO A 174 -26.17 -6.32 5.26
CA PRO A 174 -25.59 -5.40 6.23
C PRO A 174 -24.91 -6.09 7.42
N GLU A 175 -25.25 -7.35 7.70
CA GLU A 175 -24.64 -8.16 8.75
C GLU A 175 -23.14 -8.42 8.52
N THR A 176 -22.65 -8.25 7.28
CA THR A 176 -21.24 -8.47 6.95
C THR A 176 -20.40 -7.19 7.03
N LYS A 177 -21.06 -6.03 7.15
CA LYS A 177 -20.49 -4.68 7.32
C LYS A 177 -19.25 -4.42 6.45
N TYR A 178 -19.38 -4.67 5.15
CA TYR A 178 -18.29 -4.71 4.19
C TYR A 178 -17.57 -3.37 4.03
N GLN A 179 -18.28 -2.24 3.85
CA GLN A 179 -17.65 -0.90 3.86
C GLN A 179 -16.88 -0.68 5.16
N SER A 180 -17.45 -1.04 6.30
CA SER A 180 -16.77 -0.79 7.58
C SER A 180 -15.53 -1.66 7.77
N ARG A 181 -15.43 -2.82 7.10
CA ARG A 181 -14.30 -3.75 7.19
C ARG A 181 -13.23 -3.42 6.15
N SER A 182 -13.58 -3.27 4.87
CA SER A 182 -12.66 -2.87 3.79
C SER A 182 -11.99 -1.51 4.07
N TYR A 183 -12.75 -0.51 4.53
CA TYR A 183 -12.20 0.80 4.89
C TYR A 183 -11.49 0.82 6.25
N LYS A 184 -11.85 -0.07 7.21
CA LYS A 184 -11.09 -0.19 8.48
C LYS A 184 -9.82 -1.02 8.32
N ASP A 185 -9.76 -2.01 7.43
CA ASP A 185 -8.53 -2.75 7.17
C ASP A 185 -7.50 -1.83 6.50
N MET A 186 -7.96 -0.83 5.73
CA MET A 186 -7.14 0.33 5.31
C MET A 186 -6.58 1.13 6.50
N THR A 187 -7.30 1.23 7.63
CA THR A 187 -6.82 1.87 8.88
C THR A 187 -5.81 1.01 9.66
N TYR A 188 -5.93 -0.32 9.61
CA TYR A 188 -5.11 -1.24 10.41
C TYR A 188 -3.71 -1.43 9.82
N ARG A 189 -3.54 -1.20 8.51
CA ARG A 189 -2.24 -1.17 7.83
C ARG A 189 -1.40 0.09 8.14
N LYS A 190 -1.73 0.85 9.19
CA LYS A 190 -0.99 2.01 9.73
C LYS A 190 0.51 1.79 10.00
N ASN A 191 0.98 0.54 10.08
CA ASN A 191 2.36 0.21 10.42
C ASN A 191 3.29 0.01 9.20
N TRP A 192 2.78 0.10 7.96
CA TRP A 192 3.63 0.10 6.76
C TRP A 192 3.46 1.43 6.00
N TYR A 193 4.47 2.29 6.13
CA TYR A 193 4.80 3.40 5.22
C TYR A 193 3.65 4.02 4.41
N VAL A 194 3.00 5.02 4.99
CA VAL A 194 2.04 5.92 4.31
C VAL A 194 2.61 6.57 3.03
N PRO A 195 3.92 6.88 2.89
CA PRO A 195 4.48 7.33 1.62
C PRO A 195 4.48 6.22 0.55
N GLU A 196 4.73 4.96 0.93
CA GLU A 196 4.70 3.81 0.02
C GLU A 196 3.27 3.49 -0.42
N CYS A 197 2.26 3.73 0.43
CA CYS A 197 0.88 3.73 -0.01
C CYS A 197 0.65 4.81 -1.08
N ALA A 198 1.07 6.08 -0.86
CA ALA A 198 1.00 7.18 -1.84
C ALA A 198 1.59 6.80 -3.21
N ILE A 199 2.75 6.13 -3.20
CA ILE A 199 3.44 5.60 -4.38
C ILE A 199 2.74 4.37 -4.94
N CYS A 200 2.06 3.56 -4.13
CA CYS A 200 1.21 2.47 -4.60
C CYS A 200 -0.10 2.98 -5.20
N PHE A 201 -0.57 4.21 -4.94
CA PHE A 201 -1.87 4.67 -5.45
C PHE A 201 -1.89 4.84 -6.99
N LYS A 202 -0.83 5.34 -7.65
CA LYS A 202 -0.81 5.42 -9.13
C LYS A 202 -0.46 4.11 -9.84
N PRO A 203 0.52 3.30 -9.42
CA PRO A 203 0.72 1.94 -9.91
C PRO A 203 -0.48 1.06 -9.59
N ALA A 204 -1.19 1.20 -8.46
CA ALA A 204 -2.47 0.51 -8.27
C ALA A 204 -3.53 1.05 -9.24
N MET A 205 -3.57 2.35 -9.52
CA MET A 205 -4.48 2.89 -10.54
C MET A 205 -4.12 2.46 -11.99
N LEU A 206 -2.84 2.30 -12.34
CA LEU A 206 -2.38 2.02 -13.71
C LEU A 206 -1.98 0.56 -13.98
N SER A 207 -1.67 -0.23 -12.96
CA SER A 207 -1.07 -1.58 -13.09
C SER A 207 -1.95 -2.74 -12.60
N LEU A 208 -3.24 -2.51 -12.34
CA LEU A 208 -4.18 -3.57 -11.95
C LEU A 208 -4.36 -4.68 -13.02
N VAL A 209 -3.86 -4.48 -14.24
CA VAL A 209 -3.77 -5.54 -15.27
C VAL A 209 -2.67 -6.57 -14.95
N SER A 210 -1.86 -6.38 -13.89
CA SER A 210 -0.69 -7.24 -13.63
C SER A 210 -0.41 -7.56 -12.16
N TYR A 211 -1.26 -7.16 -11.21
CA TYR A 211 -1.16 -7.64 -9.81
C TYR A 211 -1.65 -9.10 -9.70
N HIS A 212 -0.98 -9.99 -10.43
CA HIS A 212 -1.08 -11.44 -10.30
C HIS A 212 -0.01 -11.94 -9.34
N CYS A 213 -0.19 -11.64 -8.05
CA CYS A 213 0.45 -12.38 -6.97
C CYS A 213 -0.63 -13.18 -6.24
N LYS A 214 -0.35 -14.47 -6.05
CA LYS A 214 -1.21 -15.49 -5.43
C LYS A 214 -1.70 -15.15 -4.01
N ASP A 215 -1.13 -14.13 -3.37
CA ASP A 215 -1.27 -13.89 -1.93
C ASP A 215 -2.11 -12.64 -1.57
N ASP A 216 -2.54 -11.83 -2.54
CA ASP A 216 -3.19 -10.53 -2.25
C ASP A 216 -4.58 -10.39 -2.88
N VAL A 217 -5.47 -11.37 -2.66
CA VAL A 217 -6.91 -11.17 -2.92
C VAL A 217 -7.44 -9.94 -2.16
N GLU A 218 -6.82 -9.58 -1.02
CA GLU A 218 -7.14 -8.38 -0.24
C GLU A 218 -6.85 -7.05 -0.95
N ASN A 219 -5.90 -6.99 -1.90
CA ASN A 219 -5.58 -5.74 -2.61
C ASN A 219 -6.53 -5.44 -3.78
N TYR A 220 -7.29 -6.45 -4.26
CA TYR A 220 -8.38 -6.24 -5.22
C TYR A 220 -9.55 -5.48 -4.60
N LEU A 221 -9.73 -5.59 -3.27
CA LEU A 221 -10.92 -5.13 -2.55
C LEU A 221 -10.87 -3.64 -2.14
N VAL A 222 -9.71 -2.99 -2.30
CA VAL A 222 -9.49 -1.61 -1.84
C VAL A 222 -9.01 -0.77 -3.01
N ASN A 223 -9.92 -0.45 -3.94
CA ASN A 223 -9.63 0.51 -5.00
C ASN A 223 -9.80 1.95 -4.48
N PRO A 224 -8.76 2.79 -4.47
CA PRO A 224 -8.84 4.19 -4.04
C PRO A 224 -9.91 5.00 -4.75
N VAL A 225 -10.15 4.70 -6.02
CA VAL A 225 -11.18 5.37 -6.83
C VAL A 225 -12.58 5.06 -6.30
N SER A 226 -12.80 3.88 -5.72
CA SER A 226 -14.08 3.55 -5.06
C SER A 226 -14.36 4.44 -3.85
N VAL A 227 -13.31 4.77 -3.10
CA VAL A 227 -13.36 5.72 -1.97
C VAL A 227 -13.73 7.11 -2.46
N TYR A 228 -13.20 7.52 -3.62
CA TYR A 228 -13.50 8.81 -4.22
C TYR A 228 -14.95 8.87 -4.72
N PHE A 229 -15.48 7.83 -5.36
CA PHE A 229 -16.90 7.80 -5.74
C PHE A 229 -17.83 7.80 -4.52
N ASN A 230 -17.46 7.10 -3.43
CA ASN A 230 -18.18 7.19 -2.16
C ASN A 230 -18.14 8.62 -1.60
N TYR A 231 -16.99 9.30 -1.67
CA TYR A 231 -16.88 10.71 -1.29
C TYR A 231 -17.80 11.61 -2.13
N LEU A 232 -17.81 11.43 -3.45
CA LEU A 232 -18.68 12.16 -4.36
C LEU A 232 -20.16 11.92 -4.03
N GLU A 233 -20.55 10.69 -3.70
CA GLU A 233 -21.90 10.38 -3.23
C GLU A 233 -22.23 11.14 -1.94
N LYS A 234 -21.34 11.13 -0.93
CA LYS A 234 -21.60 11.83 0.34
C LYS A 234 -21.73 13.33 0.16
N VAL A 235 -20.91 13.94 -0.70
CA VAL A 235 -20.97 15.38 -1.00
C VAL A 235 -22.31 15.78 -1.65
N ASN A 236 -22.83 14.97 -2.56
CA ASN A 236 -24.06 15.26 -3.31
C ASN A 236 -25.33 14.75 -2.64
N GLY A 237 -25.20 13.80 -1.72
CA GLY A 237 -26.28 12.96 -1.21
C GLY A 237 -26.65 11.83 -2.18
N VAL A 238 -27.08 10.70 -1.60
CA VAL A 238 -27.38 9.45 -2.32
C VAL A 238 -28.39 9.66 -3.45
N GLN A 239 -29.48 10.40 -3.19
CA GLN A 239 -30.55 10.61 -4.17
C GLN A 239 -30.07 11.38 -5.41
N THR A 240 -29.31 12.46 -5.21
CA THR A 240 -28.75 13.27 -6.30
C THR A 240 -27.75 12.45 -7.09
N PHE A 241 -26.82 11.78 -6.39
CA PHE A 241 -25.79 10.96 -7.02
C PHE A 241 -26.40 9.85 -7.88
N ASP A 242 -27.36 9.08 -7.33
CA ASP A 242 -28.01 7.98 -8.05
C ASP A 242 -28.77 8.47 -9.28
N ARG A 243 -29.53 9.56 -9.15
CA ARG A 243 -30.27 10.15 -10.26
C ARG A 243 -29.33 10.59 -11.39
N VAL A 244 -28.21 11.23 -11.05
CA VAL A 244 -27.24 11.72 -12.03
C VAL A 244 -26.49 10.56 -12.68
N MET A 245 -26.02 9.58 -11.92
CA MET A 245 -25.33 8.40 -12.48
C MET A 245 -26.25 7.57 -13.38
N ALA A 246 -27.45 7.23 -12.93
CA ALA A 246 -28.42 6.48 -13.73
C ALA A 246 -28.85 7.28 -14.98
N GLY A 247 -29.00 8.60 -14.84
CA GLY A 247 -29.27 9.51 -15.95
C GLY A 247 -28.14 9.52 -16.99
N TYR A 248 -26.88 9.52 -16.55
CA TYR A 248 -25.71 9.44 -17.43
C TYR A 248 -25.69 8.14 -18.23
N PHE A 249 -25.82 6.99 -17.56
CA PHE A 249 -25.81 5.69 -18.23
C PHE A 249 -26.99 5.50 -19.19
N ASN A 250 -28.14 6.15 -18.95
CA ASN A 250 -29.27 6.14 -19.87
C ASN A 250 -29.02 6.86 -21.22
N GLN A 251 -28.09 7.83 -21.30
CA GLN A 251 -27.98 8.69 -22.50
C GLN A 251 -27.39 8.04 -23.75
N ARG A 252 -27.01 6.75 -23.70
CA ARG A 252 -26.52 5.95 -24.85
C ARG A 252 -25.55 6.72 -25.75
N SER A 253 -24.39 7.04 -25.20
CA SER A 253 -23.24 7.55 -25.94
C SER A 253 -22.16 6.47 -26.04
N SER A 254 -21.56 6.35 -27.23
CA SER A 254 -20.26 5.71 -27.46
C SER A 254 -19.19 6.61 -26.84
N VAL A 255 -18.67 6.23 -25.67
CA VAL A 255 -17.89 7.14 -24.81
C VAL A 255 -16.40 6.94 -25.03
N ILE A 256 -15.77 7.83 -25.79
CA ILE A 256 -14.30 7.85 -25.97
C ILE A 256 -13.60 8.53 -24.77
N ASP A 257 -14.33 9.32 -23.97
CA ASP A 257 -13.79 10.00 -22.77
C ASP A 257 -14.81 10.12 -21.61
N PHE A 258 -14.97 9.03 -20.86
CA PHE A 258 -15.92 8.86 -19.77
C PHE A 258 -15.73 9.87 -18.66
N GLN A 259 -14.49 10.15 -18.27
CA GLN A 259 -14.19 11.08 -17.20
C GLN A 259 -14.70 12.49 -17.52
N LYS A 260 -14.33 13.01 -18.70
CA LYS A 260 -14.76 14.34 -19.15
C LYS A 260 -16.27 14.41 -19.33
N ASN A 261 -16.87 13.42 -20.00
CA ASN A 261 -18.30 13.41 -20.26
C ASN A 261 -19.12 13.27 -18.97
N LEU A 262 -18.66 12.46 -18.01
CA LEU A 262 -19.30 12.33 -16.71
C LEU A 262 -19.21 13.63 -15.92
N GLN A 263 -18.06 14.29 -15.94
CA GLN A 263 -17.88 15.61 -15.33
C GLN A 263 -18.87 16.64 -15.90
N GLU A 264 -18.92 16.79 -17.22
CA GLU A 264 -19.83 17.73 -17.89
C GLU A 264 -21.30 17.40 -17.57
N TYR A 265 -21.64 16.11 -17.50
CA TYR A 265 -22.97 15.67 -17.14
C TYR A 265 -23.32 16.02 -15.69
N PHE A 266 -22.43 15.76 -14.73
CA PHE A 266 -22.61 16.13 -13.33
C PHE A 266 -22.79 17.63 -13.17
N SER A 267 -21.92 18.43 -13.81
CA SER A 267 -22.01 19.88 -13.75
C SER A 267 -23.32 20.41 -14.33
N ARG A 268 -23.78 19.86 -15.45
CA ARG A 268 -25.06 20.24 -16.07
C ARG A 268 -26.28 19.87 -15.20
N GLN A 269 -26.29 18.70 -14.55
CA GLN A 269 -27.45 18.24 -13.78
C GLN A 269 -27.57 18.83 -12.37
N THR A 270 -26.49 19.38 -11.82
CA THR A 270 -26.45 19.91 -10.46
C THR A 270 -26.19 21.41 -10.40
N GLY A 271 -25.69 22.01 -11.49
CA GLY A 271 -25.26 23.40 -11.54
C GLY A 271 -23.96 23.66 -10.77
N GLN A 272 -23.23 22.61 -10.36
CA GLN A 272 -22.00 22.70 -9.58
C GLN A 272 -20.76 22.41 -10.43
N ASP A 273 -19.61 22.91 -9.98
CA ASP A 273 -18.33 22.55 -10.58
C ASP A 273 -17.72 21.32 -9.89
N TYR A 274 -17.30 20.34 -10.70
CA TYR A 274 -16.64 19.10 -10.23
C TYR A 274 -15.18 18.98 -10.70
N GLN A 275 -14.56 20.08 -11.14
CA GLN A 275 -13.12 20.13 -11.42
C GLN A 275 -12.30 19.63 -10.21
N TRP A 276 -12.71 19.96 -8.98
CA TRP A 276 -12.07 19.49 -7.74
C TRP A 276 -12.06 17.96 -7.63
N PHE A 277 -13.05 17.27 -8.21
CA PHE A 277 -13.17 15.82 -8.16
C PHE A 277 -12.43 15.17 -9.32
N PHE A 278 -12.79 15.52 -10.56
CA PHE A 278 -12.27 14.86 -11.75
C PHE A 278 -10.82 15.26 -12.07
N ASN A 279 -10.48 16.55 -11.96
CA ASN A 279 -9.11 17.03 -12.20
C ASN A 279 -8.27 17.03 -10.91
N GLY A 280 -8.92 17.25 -9.76
CA GLY A 280 -8.29 17.19 -8.44
C GLY A 280 -8.14 15.76 -7.92
N MET A 281 -9.16 15.22 -7.26
CA MET A 281 -9.06 13.92 -6.56
C MET A 281 -8.72 12.73 -7.47
N MET A 282 -9.34 12.65 -8.65
CA MET A 282 -9.08 11.57 -9.62
C MET A 282 -7.88 11.86 -10.53
N GLY A 283 -7.63 13.13 -10.84
CA GLY A 283 -6.64 13.56 -11.83
C GLY A 283 -5.28 14.00 -11.28
N SER A 284 -5.13 14.13 -9.95
CA SER A 284 -3.92 14.66 -9.30
C SER A 284 -3.28 13.67 -8.33
N PHE A 285 -1.95 13.76 -8.24
CA PHE A 285 -1.12 13.04 -7.26
C PHE A 285 -1.08 13.69 -5.88
N PHE A 286 -1.35 14.99 -5.84
CA PHE A 286 -1.18 15.76 -4.63
C PHE A 286 -2.44 15.63 -3.79
N PRO A 287 -2.33 15.30 -2.49
CA PRO A 287 -3.51 15.29 -1.64
C PRO A 287 -4.07 16.72 -1.52
N PHE A 288 -5.39 16.83 -1.42
CA PHE A 288 -5.97 18.03 -0.84
C PHE A 288 -5.73 18.03 0.66
N LYS A 289 -5.55 19.23 1.23
CA LYS A 289 -5.02 19.34 2.59
C LYS A 289 -5.60 20.52 3.32
N TYR A 290 -6.63 20.24 4.12
CA TYR A 290 -7.22 21.21 5.04
C TYR A 290 -6.60 21.07 6.43
N GLU A 291 -6.14 22.19 6.99
CA GLU A 291 -5.57 22.24 8.33
C GLU A 291 -6.30 23.28 9.20
N ILE A 292 -6.82 22.87 10.36
CA ILE A 292 -7.28 23.76 11.42
C ILE A 292 -6.05 24.51 11.97
N GLN A 293 -6.00 25.82 11.72
CA GLN A 293 -4.94 26.71 12.19
C GLN A 293 -5.26 27.24 13.58
N LYS A 294 -6.51 27.66 13.79
CA LYS A 294 -6.92 28.36 15.00
C LYS A 294 -8.36 28.05 15.36
N ILE A 295 -8.63 28.00 16.66
CA ILE A 295 -9.99 27.95 17.20
C ILE A 295 -10.09 29.01 18.29
N ASP A 296 -11.00 29.95 18.12
CA ASP A 296 -11.33 30.94 19.15
C ASP A 296 -12.76 30.74 19.65
N LYS A 297 -12.97 31.03 20.93
CA LYS A 297 -14.28 30.99 21.56
C LYS A 297 -14.57 32.31 22.27
N ASN A 298 -15.30 33.19 21.59
CA ASN A 298 -15.67 34.52 22.06
C ASN A 298 -17.19 34.67 22.03
N ASP A 299 -17.77 35.31 23.05
CA ASP A 299 -19.17 35.75 23.08
C ASP A 299 -20.21 34.70 22.65
N GLY A 300 -20.05 33.46 23.12
CA GLY A 300 -20.99 32.39 22.79
C GLY A 300 -20.94 31.95 21.32
N LYS A 301 -19.82 32.18 20.62
CA LYS A 301 -19.54 31.62 19.29
C LYS A 301 -18.20 30.91 19.27
N ILE A 302 -18.06 29.95 18.38
CA ILE A 302 -16.80 29.24 18.11
C ILE A 302 -16.41 29.59 16.68
N SER A 303 -15.26 30.24 16.51
CA SER A 303 -14.67 30.48 15.20
C SER A 303 -13.52 29.50 14.94
N VAL A 304 -13.53 28.90 13.75
CA VAL A 304 -12.55 27.90 13.32
C VAL A 304 -11.89 28.38 12.03
N ASP A 305 -10.58 28.60 12.08
CA ASP A 305 -9.78 28.97 10.92
C ASP A 305 -9.23 27.69 10.27
N VAL A 306 -9.61 27.45 9.02
CA VAL A 306 -9.17 26.30 8.23
C VAL A 306 -8.37 26.79 7.03
N LEU A 307 -7.15 26.27 6.86
CA LEU A 307 -6.24 26.57 5.76
C LEU A 307 -6.22 25.41 4.77
N ASN A 308 -6.51 25.67 3.48
CA ASN A 308 -6.18 24.73 2.42
C ASN A 308 -4.75 24.96 1.91
N THR A 309 -3.94 23.91 1.94
CA THR A 309 -2.57 23.87 1.39
C THR A 309 -2.45 22.92 0.19
N GLY A 310 -3.56 22.32 -0.24
CA GLY A 310 -3.60 21.43 -1.40
C GLY A 310 -3.82 22.18 -2.71
N ASN A 311 -3.69 21.44 -3.82
CA ASN A 311 -3.77 21.98 -5.18
C ASN A 311 -5.21 22.08 -5.72
N PHE A 312 -6.19 21.57 -4.97
CA PHE A 312 -7.60 21.65 -5.30
C PHE A 312 -8.45 21.75 -4.03
N ASN A 313 -9.72 22.10 -4.24
CA ASN A 313 -10.62 22.58 -3.19
C ASN A 313 -11.85 21.68 -3.10
N PRO A 314 -11.75 20.43 -2.60
CA PRO A 314 -12.93 19.57 -2.46
C PRO A 314 -13.83 20.09 -1.32
N PRO A 315 -15.16 19.99 -1.43
CA PRO A 315 -16.08 20.24 -0.32
C PRO A 315 -15.78 19.30 0.84
N TYR A 316 -15.91 19.74 2.09
CA TYR A 316 -15.59 18.94 3.28
C TYR A 316 -16.52 19.27 4.45
N MET A 317 -16.48 18.44 5.49
CA MET A 317 -17.30 18.62 6.69
C MET A 317 -16.46 19.14 7.86
N ILE A 318 -16.99 20.12 8.59
CA ILE A 318 -16.46 20.55 9.89
C ILE A 318 -17.49 20.14 10.95
N GLY A 319 -17.05 19.40 11.97
CA GLY A 319 -17.90 18.94 13.06
C GLY A 319 -17.44 19.43 14.42
N LEU A 320 -18.38 19.88 15.23
CA LEU A 320 -18.20 20.11 16.66
C LEU A 320 -18.56 18.85 17.43
N LYS A 321 -17.69 18.38 18.33
CA LYS A 321 -17.87 17.16 19.11
C LYS A 321 -17.90 17.43 20.61
N LYS A 322 -18.68 16.60 21.32
CA LYS A 322 -18.65 16.41 22.77
C LYS A 322 -18.45 14.93 23.05
N GLY A 323 -17.22 14.55 23.39
CA GLY A 323 -16.83 13.14 23.45
C GLY A 323 -16.95 12.48 22.07
N LYS A 324 -17.71 11.38 21.97
CA LYS A 324 -17.90 10.65 20.70
C LYS A 324 -18.99 11.24 19.80
N ARG A 325 -19.92 12.05 20.35
CA ARG A 325 -21.08 12.59 19.62
C ARG A 325 -20.72 13.88 18.88
N VAL A 326 -21.16 13.97 17.62
CA VAL A 326 -21.19 15.23 16.85
C VAL A 326 -22.40 16.03 17.32
N VAL A 327 -22.16 17.25 17.79
CA VAL A 327 -23.17 18.15 18.37
C VAL A 327 -23.68 19.15 17.35
N ASP A 328 -22.82 19.53 16.40
CA ASP A 328 -23.13 20.40 15.29
C ASP A 328 -22.15 20.11 14.14
N SER A 329 -22.55 20.37 12.90
CA SER A 329 -21.70 20.15 11.73
C SER A 329 -22.10 21.03 10.56
N LEU A 330 -21.10 21.49 9.81
CA LEU A 330 -21.26 22.30 8.62
C LEU A 330 -20.58 21.63 7.42
N GLN A 331 -21.32 21.45 6.33
CA GLN A 331 -20.74 21.16 5.02
C GLN A 331 -20.24 22.47 4.41
N VAL A 332 -18.99 22.47 4.00
CA VAL A 332 -18.31 23.65 3.49
C VAL A 332 -17.94 23.40 2.04
N GLU A 333 -18.28 24.35 1.17
CA GLU A 333 -17.70 24.39 -0.17
C GLU A 333 -16.18 24.57 -0.05
N GLY A 334 -15.44 23.75 -0.80
CA GLY A 334 -13.99 23.81 -0.77
C GLY A 334 -13.47 25.20 -1.13
N HIS A 335 -12.37 25.61 -0.51
CA HIS A 335 -11.82 26.95 -0.67
C HIS A 335 -10.29 26.92 -0.74
N PRO A 336 -9.66 27.87 -1.46
CA PRO A 336 -8.22 28.04 -1.43
C PRO A 336 -7.80 28.88 -0.22
N GLY A 337 -6.62 28.60 0.34
CA GLY A 337 -6.06 29.42 1.41
C GLY A 337 -6.86 29.35 2.72
N LEU A 338 -6.80 30.41 3.50
CA LEU A 338 -7.37 30.47 4.85
C LEU A 338 -8.82 30.96 4.81
N LYS A 339 -9.73 30.25 5.48
CA LYS A 339 -11.13 30.66 5.66
C LYS A 339 -11.61 30.37 7.08
N THR A 340 -12.39 31.29 7.61
CA THR A 340 -12.95 31.21 8.97
C THR A 340 -14.41 30.78 8.92
N PHE A 341 -14.78 29.82 9.77
CA PHE A 341 -16.14 29.32 9.94
C PHE A 341 -16.62 29.60 11.34
N VAL A 342 -17.86 30.06 11.47
CA VAL A 342 -18.44 30.46 12.75
C VAL A 342 -19.61 29.54 13.08
N PHE A 343 -19.58 28.98 14.28
CA PHE A 343 -20.63 28.15 14.85
C PHE A 343 -21.24 28.84 16.06
N ASP A 344 -22.55 28.66 16.25
CA ASP A 344 -23.24 29.12 17.45
C ASP A 344 -22.83 28.30 18.69
N ALA A 345 -22.94 28.88 19.88
CA ALA A 345 -22.48 28.28 21.12
C ALA A 345 -23.04 26.88 21.33
N THR A 346 -22.16 25.89 21.29
CA THR A 346 -22.43 24.52 21.70
C THR A 346 -21.64 24.14 22.95
N THR A 347 -22.07 23.07 23.63
CA THR A 347 -21.30 22.44 24.72
C THR A 347 -20.13 21.59 24.21
N SER A 348 -19.66 21.84 22.98
CA SER A 348 -18.56 21.11 22.35
C SER A 348 -17.22 21.46 22.99
N ASN A 349 -16.32 20.48 22.98
CA ASN A 349 -14.96 20.62 23.48
C ASN A 349 -13.90 20.33 22.40
N LYS A 350 -14.32 19.88 21.21
CA LYS A 350 -13.45 19.45 20.12
C LYS A 350 -14.04 19.84 18.76
N VAL A 351 -13.21 20.31 17.85
CA VAL A 351 -13.49 20.48 16.42
C VAL A 351 -12.82 19.33 15.67
N LYS A 352 -13.53 18.75 14.70
CA LYS A 352 -13.03 17.68 13.84
C LYS A 352 -13.34 17.99 12.39
N LEU A 353 -12.33 17.96 11.53
CA LEU A 353 -12.53 17.86 10.08
C LEU A 353 -12.96 16.43 9.74
N ASP A 354 -13.90 16.32 8.81
CA ASP A 354 -14.55 15.07 8.41
C ASP A 354 -15.02 14.20 9.60
N PRO A 355 -15.96 14.72 10.42
CA PRO A 355 -16.43 14.03 11.61
C PRO A 355 -17.09 12.68 11.32
N PHE A 356 -17.61 12.49 10.10
CA PHE A 356 -18.33 11.31 9.63
C PHE A 356 -17.48 10.39 8.75
N SER A 357 -16.22 10.71 8.48
CA SER A 357 -15.31 9.92 7.63
C SER A 357 -15.85 9.69 6.21
N TRP A 358 -16.31 10.76 5.57
CA TRP A 358 -16.70 10.75 4.16
C TRP A 358 -15.52 10.45 3.25
N GLY A 359 -14.36 11.04 3.56
CA GLY A 359 -13.17 10.98 2.71
C GLY A 359 -12.24 9.82 3.03
N PRO A 360 -11.19 9.63 2.20
CA PRO A 360 -10.17 8.65 2.48
C PRO A 360 -9.54 8.90 3.86
N GLU A 361 -9.10 7.81 4.45
CA GLU A 361 -8.49 7.62 5.77
C GLU A 361 -7.12 8.34 5.90
N THR A 362 -7.06 9.60 5.46
CA THR A 362 -5.85 10.39 5.36
C THR A 362 -5.76 11.37 6.54
N PRO A 363 -4.56 11.62 7.08
CA PRO A 363 -4.38 12.56 8.19
C PRO A 363 -4.86 13.99 7.88
N TRP A 364 -4.88 14.36 6.59
CA TRP A 364 -5.28 15.69 6.09
C TRP A 364 -6.78 15.97 6.17
N LEU A 365 -7.62 14.93 6.18
CA LEU A 365 -9.07 15.05 6.23
C LEU A 365 -9.64 14.87 7.63
N LYS A 366 -8.91 14.16 8.51
CA LYS A 366 -9.40 13.77 9.85
C LYS A 366 -8.73 14.54 11.00
N GLN A 367 -8.32 15.79 10.77
CA GLN A 367 -7.69 16.60 11.82
C GLN A 367 -8.67 16.92 12.96
N ASN A 368 -8.14 16.89 14.17
CA ASN A 368 -8.85 17.12 15.41
C ASN A 368 -8.15 18.24 16.21
N ALA A 369 -8.91 19.17 16.78
CA ALA A 369 -8.37 20.20 17.67
C ALA A 369 -9.33 20.48 18.84
N TYR A 370 -8.79 20.69 20.04
CA TYR A 370 -9.57 20.95 21.26
C TYR A 370 -9.82 22.45 21.45
N ILE A 371 -11.01 22.80 21.96
CA ILE A 371 -11.51 24.19 21.95
C ILE A 371 -10.92 25.06 23.09
N LYS A 372 -10.29 24.49 24.13
CA LYS A 372 -9.53 25.28 25.14
C LYS A 372 -8.45 24.43 25.81
N LYS A 373 -7.20 24.65 25.41
CA LYS A 373 -5.92 24.62 26.15
C LYS A 373 -4.83 25.04 25.13
N PRO A 374 -3.67 25.62 25.54
CA PRO A 374 -2.58 25.85 24.59
C PRO A 374 -2.35 24.56 23.80
N ASN A 375 -2.12 24.67 22.48
CA ASN A 375 -1.96 23.56 21.53
C ASN A 375 -0.75 22.66 21.88
N LEU A 376 -0.74 22.05 23.06
CA LEU A 376 0.06 20.90 23.41
C LEU A 376 -0.58 19.75 22.64
N ARG A 377 0.05 19.40 21.52
CA ARG A 377 -0.19 18.15 20.81
C ARG A 377 -0.32 17.04 21.86
N THR A 378 -1.44 16.32 21.85
CA THR A 378 -1.78 15.35 22.89
C THR A 378 -0.70 14.28 22.97
N LEU A 379 -0.13 14.08 24.16
CA LEU A 379 0.65 12.88 24.46
C LEU A 379 -0.33 11.71 24.48
N ASP A 380 -0.10 10.69 23.66
CA ASP A 380 -0.95 9.50 23.60
C ASP A 380 -0.20 8.33 24.24
N TYR A 381 -0.72 7.85 25.37
CA TYR A 381 -0.18 6.73 26.11
C TYR A 381 -0.95 5.48 25.73
N GLY A 382 -0.26 4.45 25.26
CA GLY A 382 -0.88 3.18 24.90
C GLY A 382 0.10 2.03 24.97
N LEU A 383 -0.43 0.81 24.91
CA LEU A 383 0.37 -0.39 24.65
C LEU A 383 0.71 -0.47 23.15
N PRO A 384 1.75 -1.23 22.74
CA PRO A 384 2.25 -1.32 21.36
C PRO A 384 1.26 -1.87 20.30
N PHE A 385 -0.01 -2.12 20.68
CA PHE A 385 -1.07 -2.65 19.82
C PHE A 385 -2.36 -1.82 19.84
N SER A 386 -2.33 -0.61 20.39
CA SER A 386 -3.49 0.29 20.43
C SER A 386 -3.58 1.14 19.16
N ALA A 387 -4.72 1.14 18.49
CA ALA A 387 -4.99 2.04 17.37
C ALA A 387 -5.06 3.48 17.89
N ARG A 388 -4.02 4.29 17.62
CA ARG A 388 -3.95 5.69 18.06
C ARG A 388 -4.55 6.64 17.02
N GLU A 389 -5.39 7.57 17.47
CA GLU A 389 -6.22 8.45 16.63
C GLU A 389 -5.69 9.90 16.56
N ASN A 390 -4.72 10.29 17.38
CA ASN A 390 -4.29 11.69 17.48
C ASN A 390 -2.89 11.93 16.89
N PRO A 391 -2.69 13.03 16.12
CA PRO A 391 -1.35 13.46 15.74
C PRO A 391 -0.58 13.95 16.98
N GLY A 392 0.52 13.29 17.32
CA GLY A 392 1.28 13.52 18.57
C GLY A 392 2.60 12.74 18.64
N VAL A 393 3.13 12.58 19.86
CA VAL A 393 4.26 11.68 20.17
C VAL A 393 3.71 10.50 20.96
N ALA A 394 3.94 9.29 20.45
CA ALA A 394 3.70 8.03 21.13
C ALA A 394 4.86 7.72 22.07
N ILE A 395 4.54 7.20 23.25
CA ILE A 395 5.53 6.68 24.21
C ILE A 395 5.17 5.23 24.49
N ASP A 396 6.11 4.32 24.22
CA ASP A 396 5.95 2.89 24.47
C ASP A 396 7.12 2.37 25.32
N PRO A 397 6.89 1.45 26.27
CA PRO A 397 7.97 0.83 27.01
C PRO A 397 8.84 -0.01 26.06
N LEU A 398 10.16 0.05 26.25
CA LEU A 398 11.12 -0.70 25.45
C LEU A 398 12.11 -1.43 26.36
N ALA A 399 12.33 -2.71 26.06
CA ALA A 399 13.35 -3.53 26.69
C ALA A 399 14.32 -4.03 25.62
N GLY A 400 15.60 -4.06 25.95
CA GLY A 400 16.65 -4.56 25.08
C GLY A 400 17.64 -5.43 25.85
N TYR A 401 18.42 -6.22 25.11
CA TYR A 401 19.53 -6.98 25.69
C TYR A 401 20.68 -7.06 24.70
N ASN A 402 21.90 -6.84 25.18
CA ASN A 402 23.13 -7.25 24.52
C ASN A 402 24.12 -7.76 25.59
N VAL A 403 25.17 -8.47 25.20
CA VAL A 403 26.07 -9.10 26.18
C VAL A 403 26.79 -8.06 27.05
N ASN A 404 27.21 -6.93 26.50
CA ASN A 404 28.01 -5.92 27.21
C ASN A 404 27.17 -5.02 28.12
N ASP A 405 25.95 -4.70 27.72
CA ASP A 405 24.99 -3.88 28.46
C ASP A 405 24.04 -4.72 29.34
N GLY A 406 23.98 -6.03 29.12
CA GLY A 406 23.02 -6.89 29.79
C GLY A 406 21.59 -6.45 29.50
N LEU A 407 20.72 -6.57 30.50
CA LEU A 407 19.34 -6.08 30.40
C LEU A 407 19.32 -4.56 30.35
N MET A 408 18.53 -4.03 29.42
CA MET A 408 18.31 -2.61 29.21
C MET A 408 16.81 -2.31 29.26
N LEU A 409 16.40 -1.31 30.02
CA LEU A 409 14.99 -0.88 30.10
C LEU A 409 14.87 0.63 29.86
N GLY A 410 13.83 1.03 29.15
CA GLY A 410 13.50 2.43 28.93
C GLY A 410 12.21 2.58 28.13
N GLY A 411 12.17 3.55 27.23
CA GLY A 411 11.01 3.80 26.39
C GLY A 411 11.41 4.29 25.01
N ILE A 412 10.50 4.12 24.06
CA ILE A 412 10.62 4.69 22.72
C ILE A 412 9.61 5.82 22.56
N PHE A 413 10.10 6.95 22.09
CA PHE A 413 9.32 8.12 21.71
C PHE A 413 9.23 8.13 20.20
N SER A 414 8.03 7.92 19.65
CA SER A 414 7.78 7.85 18.21
C SER A 414 6.84 8.95 17.77
N THR A 415 7.13 9.62 16.67
CA THR A 415 6.17 10.57 16.09
C THR A 415 5.01 9.82 15.45
N LEU A 416 3.79 10.26 15.75
CA LEU A 416 2.57 9.80 15.08
C LEU A 416 2.26 10.68 13.86
N SER A 417 3.31 11.13 13.16
CA SER A 417 3.19 11.98 11.98
C SER A 417 3.50 11.20 10.71
N ASP A 418 2.74 11.48 9.67
CA ASP A 418 2.95 11.05 8.30
C ASP A 418 3.99 11.91 7.54
N LYS A 419 4.28 13.12 8.01
CA LYS A 419 5.24 14.06 7.40
C LYS A 419 6.69 13.66 7.63
N PHE A 420 6.98 13.06 8.77
CA PHE A 420 8.29 12.53 9.15
C PHE A 420 8.14 11.54 10.30
N THR A 421 9.01 10.53 10.29
CA THR A 421 9.15 9.57 11.38
C THR A 421 10.35 9.98 12.21
N ALA A 422 10.16 10.21 13.50
CA ALA A 422 11.25 10.35 14.44
C ALA A 422 11.05 9.38 15.58
N ASN A 423 12.04 8.53 15.80
CA ASN A 423 12.11 7.58 16.89
C ASN A 423 13.27 7.94 17.80
N PHE A 424 13.05 7.97 19.11
CA PHE A 424 14.10 8.18 20.10
C PHE A 424 13.92 7.17 21.21
N ALA A 425 14.92 6.30 21.42
CA ALA A 425 14.83 5.15 22.31
C ALA A 425 15.95 5.15 23.36
N PRO A 426 15.86 6.00 24.40
CA PRO A 426 16.79 5.96 25.52
C PRO A 426 16.50 4.74 26.41
N LEU A 427 17.54 3.98 26.70
CA LEU A 427 17.51 2.78 27.54
C LEU A 427 18.57 2.88 28.64
N TYR A 428 18.20 2.54 29.87
CA TYR A 428 19.14 2.38 30.96
C TYR A 428 19.66 0.94 31.00
N SER A 429 20.96 0.78 30.89
CA SER A 429 21.67 -0.49 30.99
C SER A 429 21.98 -0.84 32.44
N PHE A 430 21.48 -1.96 32.94
CA PHE A 430 21.73 -2.38 34.32
C PHE A 430 23.15 -2.91 34.55
N ARG A 431 23.81 -3.42 33.50
CA ARG A 431 25.18 -3.94 33.61
C ARG A 431 26.21 -2.82 33.56
N SER A 432 26.14 -1.94 32.57
CA SER A 432 27.09 -0.83 32.40
C SER A 432 26.72 0.42 33.20
N LYS A 433 25.54 0.45 33.85
CA LYS A 433 25.01 1.57 34.64
C LYS A 433 24.97 2.89 33.87
N SER A 434 24.66 2.82 32.58
CA SER A 434 24.72 3.97 31.68
C SER A 434 23.50 4.03 30.74
N ILE A 435 23.28 5.19 30.14
CA ILE A 435 22.23 5.38 29.13
C ILE A 435 22.78 5.02 27.75
N VAL A 436 22.11 4.08 27.09
CA VAL A 436 22.37 3.57 25.75
C VAL A 436 21.10 3.64 24.90
N GLY A 437 21.18 3.36 23.61
CA GLY A 437 20.01 3.35 22.75
C GLY A 437 20.26 3.90 21.36
N PHE A 438 19.19 4.31 20.69
CA PHE A 438 19.24 4.80 19.33
C PHE A 438 18.24 5.94 19.08
N MET A 439 18.46 6.65 17.99
CA MET A 439 17.52 7.58 17.42
C MET A 439 17.46 7.40 15.90
N GLU A 440 16.30 7.72 15.35
CA GLU A 440 16.07 7.73 13.92
C GLU A 440 15.26 8.97 13.59
N PHE A 441 15.66 9.68 12.55
CA PHE A 441 14.81 10.64 11.86
C PHE A 441 14.71 10.21 10.41
N PHE A 442 13.51 10.13 9.87
CA PHE A 442 13.24 9.72 8.49
C PHE A 442 12.18 10.63 7.89
N ARG A 443 12.41 11.05 6.64
CA ARG A 443 11.44 11.78 5.85
C ARG A 443 11.54 11.37 4.38
N SER A 444 10.39 11.17 3.76
CA SER A 444 10.28 10.91 2.33
C SER A 444 9.68 12.12 1.62
N PHE A 445 10.25 12.48 0.48
CA PHE A 445 9.80 13.56 -0.38
C PHE A 445 9.45 12.98 -1.76
N LEU A 446 8.23 13.25 -2.23
CA LEU A 446 7.86 12.99 -3.62
C LEU A 446 8.45 14.11 -4.49
N ILE A 447 9.38 13.75 -5.38
CA ILE A 447 10.07 14.73 -6.26
C ILE A 447 9.32 14.86 -7.59
N SER A 448 8.83 13.74 -8.13
CA SER A 448 7.97 13.68 -9.31
C SER A 448 7.07 12.45 -9.26
N GLU A 449 6.23 12.25 -10.28
CA GLU A 449 5.31 11.10 -10.39
C GLU A 449 6.00 9.75 -10.16
N ASN A 450 7.25 9.62 -10.59
CA ASN A 450 7.99 8.35 -10.59
C ASN A 450 9.23 8.42 -9.70
N SER A 451 9.39 9.46 -8.87
CA SER A 451 10.62 9.67 -8.11
C SER A 451 10.43 10.12 -6.68
N LEU A 452 11.30 9.62 -5.81
CA LEU A 452 11.27 9.87 -4.37
C LEU A 452 12.67 10.15 -3.86
N LEU A 453 12.74 11.02 -2.87
CA LEU A 453 13.94 11.24 -2.08
C LEU A 453 13.64 10.90 -0.62
N ASN A 454 14.27 9.85 -0.14
CA ASN A 454 14.27 9.49 1.27
C ASN A 454 15.50 10.11 1.93
N THR A 455 15.28 10.81 3.03
CA THR A 455 16.33 11.39 3.87
C THR A 455 16.22 10.77 5.25
N GLN A 456 17.33 10.22 5.76
CA GLN A 456 17.35 9.60 7.07
C GLN A 456 18.57 10.08 7.86
N ILE A 457 18.42 10.14 9.18
CA ILE A 457 19.52 10.26 10.14
C ILE A 457 19.31 9.14 11.15
N TRP A 458 20.21 8.17 11.13
CA TRP A 458 20.26 7.10 12.11
C TRP A 458 21.39 7.37 13.10
N ALA A 459 21.15 7.27 14.40
CA ALA A 459 22.24 7.29 15.38
C ALA A 459 22.02 6.28 16.49
N GLN A 460 23.12 5.71 16.99
CA GLN A 460 23.08 4.68 18.02
C GLN A 460 24.30 4.74 18.91
N SER A 461 24.17 4.23 20.14
CA SER A 461 25.29 4.09 21.04
C SER A 461 25.10 2.99 22.07
N PHE A 462 26.04 2.04 22.11
CA PHE A 462 26.03 0.85 22.97
C PHE A 462 27.45 0.49 23.39
N HIS A 463 27.57 -0.44 24.34
CA HIS A 463 28.87 -1.01 24.72
C HIS A 463 29.19 -2.23 23.85
N ARG A 464 30.45 -2.35 23.45
CA ARG A 464 30.91 -3.44 22.56
C ARG A 464 31.83 -4.44 23.23
N MET A 465 32.43 -4.06 24.35
CA MET A 465 33.36 -4.91 25.10
C MET A 465 33.40 -4.48 26.55
N GLN A 466 33.54 -5.45 27.45
CA GLN A 466 33.85 -5.23 28.86
C GLN A 466 35.19 -5.89 29.17
N THR A 467 36.07 -5.19 29.88
CA THR A 467 37.28 -5.78 30.44
C THR A 467 37.45 -5.26 31.86
N ASN A 468 37.44 -6.17 32.84
CA ASN A 468 37.30 -5.85 34.27
C ASN A 468 36.06 -4.96 34.51
N ASP A 469 36.21 -3.85 35.23
CA ASP A 469 35.13 -2.88 35.51
C ASP A 469 35.01 -1.76 34.48
N LYS A 470 35.74 -1.85 33.35
CA LYS A 470 35.68 -0.84 32.28
C LYS A 470 34.91 -1.35 31.08
N PHE A 471 34.02 -0.50 30.57
CA PHE A 471 33.20 -0.77 29.38
C PHE A 471 33.67 0.13 28.24
N LEU A 472 33.89 -0.46 27.07
CA LEU A 472 34.18 0.30 25.85
C LEU A 472 32.87 0.57 25.10
N ARG A 473 32.63 1.85 24.81
CA ARG A 473 31.43 2.33 24.12
C ARG A 473 31.74 2.68 22.68
N TYR A 474 30.77 2.50 21.80
CA TYR A 474 30.78 3.08 20.47
C TYR A 474 29.56 3.96 20.25
N TYR A 475 29.65 4.86 19.29
CA TYR A 475 28.50 5.58 18.76
C TYR A 475 28.62 5.72 17.25
N VAL A 476 27.47 5.70 16.58
CA VAL A 476 27.37 5.91 15.13
C VAL A 476 26.37 7.03 14.89
N ILE A 477 26.69 7.93 13.98
CA ILE A 477 25.77 8.90 13.40
C ILE A 477 25.86 8.73 11.89
N ASN A 478 24.76 8.35 11.26
CA ASN A 478 24.65 8.02 9.85
C ASN A 478 23.50 8.83 9.21
N PRO A 479 23.78 10.03 8.68
CA PRO A 479 22.92 10.64 7.67
C PRO A 479 23.00 9.86 6.36
N SER A 480 21.84 9.57 5.77
CA SER A 480 21.71 8.90 4.49
C SER A 480 20.67 9.55 3.59
N LEU A 481 20.91 9.44 2.29
CA LEU A 481 20.03 9.89 1.23
C LEU A 481 19.78 8.74 0.27
N LEU A 482 18.52 8.45 -0.02
CA LEU A 482 18.12 7.45 -0.98
C LEU A 482 17.19 8.08 -2.00
N TYR A 483 17.73 8.36 -3.19
CA TYR A 483 16.93 8.74 -4.35
C TYR A 483 16.48 7.50 -5.09
N VAL A 484 15.20 7.43 -5.41
CA VAL A 484 14.56 6.30 -6.07
C VAL A 484 13.79 6.81 -7.28
N TYR A 485 13.89 6.08 -8.38
CA TYR A 485 13.18 6.37 -9.61
C TYR A 485 12.60 5.10 -10.25
N GLU A 486 11.32 5.12 -10.60
CA GLU A 486 10.67 4.09 -11.41
C GLU A 486 10.94 4.36 -12.90
N ASP A 487 11.81 3.56 -13.50
CA ASP A 487 12.26 3.70 -14.90
C ASP A 487 11.12 3.44 -15.89
N ASP A 488 10.31 2.42 -15.61
CA ASP A 488 9.18 2.00 -16.43
C ASP A 488 8.17 1.26 -15.55
N GLU A 489 6.99 1.87 -15.36
CA GLU A 489 5.89 1.33 -14.56
C GLU A 489 5.34 0.00 -15.13
N LYS A 490 5.34 -0.16 -16.46
CA LYS A 490 4.86 -1.37 -17.14
C LYS A 490 5.87 -2.51 -16.97
N CYS A 491 7.16 -2.20 -17.07
CA CYS A 491 8.24 -3.18 -16.90
C CYS A 491 8.69 -3.38 -15.44
N ARG A 492 8.08 -2.66 -14.48
CA ARG A 492 8.35 -2.75 -13.03
C ARG A 492 9.84 -2.64 -12.70
N THR A 493 10.49 -1.69 -13.34
CA THR A 493 11.93 -1.48 -13.20
C THR A 493 12.17 -0.23 -12.39
N ARG A 494 12.93 -0.36 -11.31
CA ARG A 494 13.26 0.72 -10.39
C ARG A 494 14.76 0.85 -10.29
N SER A 495 15.23 2.07 -10.39
CA SER A 495 16.61 2.46 -10.14
C SER A 495 16.66 3.32 -8.89
N GLY A 496 17.84 3.40 -8.28
CA GLY A 496 18.06 4.33 -7.19
C GLY A 496 19.53 4.52 -6.87
N LEU A 497 19.77 5.61 -6.17
CA LEU A 497 21.07 6.05 -5.74
C LEU A 497 21.01 6.31 -4.24
N GLU A 498 21.81 5.56 -3.50
CA GLU A 498 21.94 5.63 -2.06
C GLU A 498 23.29 6.28 -1.73
N MET A 499 23.29 7.21 -0.78
CA MET A 499 24.47 7.87 -0.27
C MET A 499 24.43 7.83 1.24
N ASP A 500 25.42 7.17 1.84
CA ASP A 500 25.54 7.04 3.30
C ASP A 500 26.81 7.71 3.78
N PHE A 501 26.70 8.42 4.90
CA PHE A 501 27.85 9.02 5.56
C PHE A 501 27.83 8.60 7.03
N SER A 502 28.67 7.64 7.42
CA SER A 502 28.78 7.20 8.82
C SER A 502 29.94 7.89 9.51
N PHE A 503 29.63 8.64 10.57
CA PHE A 503 30.57 9.06 11.59
C PHE A 503 30.54 8.06 12.74
N ILE A 504 31.67 7.40 13.01
CA ILE A 504 31.78 6.37 14.03
C ILE A 504 32.83 6.83 15.04
N GLY A 505 32.41 6.99 16.29
CA GLY A 505 33.32 7.11 17.43
C GLY A 505 33.38 5.80 18.19
N ASP A 506 34.58 5.39 18.55
CA ASP A 506 34.83 4.10 19.14
C ASP A 506 35.95 4.20 20.16
N GLN A 507 35.81 3.44 21.25
CA GLN A 507 36.72 3.48 22.39
C GLN A 507 37.62 2.26 22.38
N ASN A 508 38.92 2.42 22.61
CA ASN A 508 39.87 1.34 22.83
C ASN A 508 40.58 1.48 24.17
N PHE A 509 41.17 0.39 24.66
CA PHE A 509 42.11 0.45 25.77
C PHE A 509 43.48 0.92 25.24
N GLY A 510 43.89 2.11 25.64
CA GLY A 510 45.22 2.66 25.42
C GLY A 510 46.13 2.47 26.64
N SER A 511 47.40 2.87 26.50
CA SER A 511 48.40 2.79 27.57
C SER A 511 48.04 3.60 28.82
N GLU A 512 47.26 4.68 28.68
CA GLU A 512 46.88 5.60 29.77
C GLU A 512 45.39 5.51 30.17
N GLY A 513 44.60 4.61 29.55
CA GLY A 513 43.16 4.52 29.84
C GLY A 513 42.31 4.19 28.63
N ILE A 514 41.12 4.78 28.55
CA ILE A 514 40.24 4.63 27.38
C ILE A 514 40.58 5.76 26.40
N THR A 515 40.88 5.39 25.16
CA THR A 515 41.15 6.33 24.07
C THR A 515 40.05 6.27 23.02
N ASP A 516 39.55 7.43 22.62
CA ASP A 516 38.59 7.56 21.53
C ASP A 516 39.31 7.61 20.17
N TYR A 517 38.77 6.91 19.19
CA TYR A 517 39.16 7.04 17.80
C TYR A 517 37.94 7.21 16.90
N HIS A 518 38.15 7.96 15.82
CA HIS A 518 37.09 8.34 14.89
C HIS A 518 37.32 7.71 13.52
N ARG A 519 36.21 7.32 12.90
CA ARG A 519 36.17 6.73 11.57
C ARG A 519 35.06 7.39 10.78
N TYR A 520 35.33 7.61 9.50
CA TYR A 520 34.39 8.18 8.56
C TYR A 520 34.25 7.21 7.40
N ILE A 521 33.02 6.78 7.12
CA ILE A 521 32.70 5.92 6.00
C ILE A 521 31.74 6.68 5.10
N THR A 522 32.05 6.72 3.81
CA THR A 522 31.17 7.26 2.78
C THR A 522 30.88 6.15 1.78
N LYS A 523 29.60 5.83 1.59
CA LYS A 523 29.13 4.85 0.61
C LYS A 523 28.28 5.57 -0.43
N VAL A 524 28.49 5.24 -1.70
CA VAL A 524 27.62 5.63 -2.81
C VAL A 524 27.22 4.36 -3.53
N ILE A 525 25.94 4.02 -3.51
CA ILE A 525 25.43 2.75 -4.02
C ILE A 525 24.37 3.02 -5.07
N PHE A 526 24.67 2.64 -6.31
CA PHE A 526 23.67 2.54 -7.35
C PHE A 526 23.01 1.16 -7.27
N HIS A 527 21.69 1.13 -7.22
CA HIS A 527 20.92 -0.11 -7.28
C HIS A 527 19.88 -0.04 -8.39
N LYS A 528 19.69 -1.15 -9.10
CA LYS A 528 18.63 -1.31 -10.09
C LYS A 528 17.99 -2.67 -9.95
N GLN A 529 16.67 -2.68 -9.96
CA GLN A 529 15.86 -3.88 -9.82
C GLN A 529 14.79 -3.94 -10.92
N LYS A 530 14.52 -5.14 -11.41
CA LYS A 530 13.38 -5.44 -12.27
C LYS A 530 12.52 -6.51 -11.60
N ARG A 531 11.27 -6.15 -11.28
CA ARG A 531 10.33 -7.03 -10.59
C ARG A 531 9.42 -7.75 -11.60
N ASN A 532 9.91 -8.85 -12.15
CA ASN A 532 9.14 -9.75 -13.01
C ASN A 532 8.93 -11.14 -12.35
N LEU A 533 7.92 -11.89 -12.80
CA LEU A 533 7.63 -13.26 -12.39
C LEU A 533 8.63 -14.26 -12.97
N ILE A 534 8.99 -14.11 -14.25
CA ILE A 534 9.78 -15.12 -14.98
C ILE A 534 11.29 -14.94 -14.73
N ASN A 535 11.80 -13.73 -14.88
CA ASN A 535 13.22 -13.43 -14.74
C ASN A 535 13.48 -12.05 -14.11
N PRO A 536 13.25 -11.89 -12.80
CA PRO A 536 13.66 -10.69 -12.09
C PRO A 536 15.17 -10.68 -11.88
N TYR A 537 15.71 -9.47 -11.85
CA TYR A 537 17.10 -9.23 -11.49
C TYR A 537 17.20 -8.04 -10.56
N GLU A 538 18.26 -8.03 -9.77
CA GLU A 538 18.69 -6.93 -8.93
C GLU A 538 20.20 -6.82 -9.07
N TYR A 539 20.72 -5.66 -9.42
CA TYR A 539 22.15 -5.42 -9.33
C TYR A 539 22.45 -4.17 -8.53
N LYS A 540 23.55 -4.22 -7.79
CA LYS A 540 24.07 -3.14 -6.97
C LYS A 540 25.52 -2.91 -7.31
N ILE A 541 25.90 -1.65 -7.46
CA ILE A 541 27.29 -1.24 -7.63
C ILE A 541 27.54 -0.17 -6.57
N GLY A 542 28.45 -0.47 -5.66
CA GLY A 542 28.82 0.42 -4.56
C GLY A 542 30.25 0.91 -4.72
N LEU A 543 30.45 2.14 -4.27
CA LEU A 543 31.75 2.72 -4.02
C LEU A 543 31.80 3.09 -2.54
N GLU A 544 32.82 2.62 -1.85
CA GLU A 544 33.00 2.84 -0.41
C GLU A 544 34.37 3.44 -0.16
N HIS A 545 34.38 4.60 0.49
CA HIS A 545 35.58 5.24 0.98
C HIS A 545 35.55 5.25 2.50
N GLN A 546 36.61 4.76 3.13
CA GLN A 546 36.77 4.85 4.57
C GLN A 546 38.06 5.55 4.92
N TYR A 547 38.00 6.45 5.90
CA TYR A 547 39.14 7.00 6.61
C TYR A 547 39.07 6.60 8.09
N TYR A 548 40.18 6.15 8.65
CA TYR A 548 40.31 5.82 10.06
C TYR A 548 41.70 6.16 10.59
N ASN A 549 41.76 6.49 11.88
CA ASN A 549 43.01 6.75 12.59
C ASN A 549 43.16 5.77 13.75
N LEU A 550 43.73 4.59 13.47
CA LEU A 550 44.02 3.57 14.46
C LEU A 550 45.54 3.43 14.52
N TYR A 551 46.18 4.15 15.45
CA TYR A 551 47.64 4.36 15.56
C TYR A 551 48.24 5.20 14.42
N GLU A 552 47.78 5.01 13.18
CA GLU A 552 48.18 5.77 12.00
C GLU A 552 46.96 6.16 11.15
N LYS A 553 47.09 7.25 10.39
CA LYS A 553 46.07 7.70 9.43
C LYS A 553 46.02 6.75 8.23
N ARG A 554 44.88 6.11 8.03
CA ARG A 554 44.66 5.13 6.97
C ARG A 554 43.36 5.44 6.23
N HIS A 555 43.36 5.12 4.95
CA HIS A 555 42.19 5.21 4.10
C HIS A 555 42.23 4.22 2.94
N TYR A 556 41.05 3.85 2.46
CA TYR A 556 40.88 3.04 1.26
C TYR A 556 39.68 3.52 0.45
N LEU A 557 39.69 3.16 -0.83
CA LEU A 557 38.59 3.29 -1.76
C LEU A 557 38.32 1.92 -2.38
N MET A 558 37.13 1.39 -2.14
CA MET A 558 36.69 0.08 -2.61
C MET A 558 35.53 0.23 -3.58
N VAL A 559 35.50 -0.61 -4.61
CA VAL A 559 34.34 -0.82 -5.46
C VAL A 559 33.82 -2.23 -5.25
N ASN A 560 32.51 -2.39 -5.13
CA ASN A 560 31.85 -3.68 -5.02
C ASN A 560 30.64 -3.75 -5.97
N ALA A 561 30.39 -4.94 -6.49
CA ALA A 561 29.26 -5.21 -7.36
C ALA A 561 28.56 -6.50 -6.94
N GLU A 562 27.23 -6.49 -6.99
CA GLU A 562 26.38 -7.64 -6.73
C GLU A 562 25.33 -7.75 -7.83
N LEU A 563 25.09 -8.98 -8.31
CA LEU A 563 23.99 -9.31 -9.22
C LEU A 563 23.23 -10.50 -8.67
N LYS A 564 21.93 -10.34 -8.43
CA LYS A 564 20.99 -11.40 -8.08
C LYS A 564 20.00 -11.58 -9.21
N THR A 565 19.72 -12.81 -9.58
CA THR A 565 18.68 -13.15 -10.56
C THR A 565 18.02 -14.47 -10.19
N ARG A 566 16.76 -14.65 -10.60
CA ARG A 566 16.11 -15.95 -10.55
C ARG A 566 15.38 -16.21 -11.87
N TYR A 567 15.35 -17.46 -12.30
CA TYR A 567 14.65 -17.87 -13.51
C TYR A 567 13.61 -18.93 -13.19
N MET A 568 12.35 -18.65 -13.52
CA MET A 568 11.23 -19.59 -13.37
C MET A 568 11.12 -20.50 -14.59
N TYR A 569 11.59 -21.73 -14.48
CA TYR A 569 11.53 -22.72 -15.57
C TYR A 569 10.26 -23.58 -15.55
N LYS A 570 9.52 -23.57 -14.43
CA LYS A 570 8.20 -24.18 -14.27
C LYS A 570 7.43 -23.41 -13.19
N LYS A 571 6.09 -23.46 -13.21
CA LYS A 571 5.25 -22.85 -12.17
C LYS A 571 5.75 -23.24 -10.78
N ASP A 572 6.02 -22.22 -9.95
CA ASP A 572 6.54 -22.32 -8.59
C ASP A 572 7.91 -23.04 -8.47
N ARG A 573 8.71 -23.10 -9.55
CA ARG A 573 10.09 -23.63 -9.53
C ARG A 573 11.09 -22.67 -10.15
N TYR A 574 12.12 -22.33 -9.37
CA TYR A 574 13.08 -21.27 -9.69
C TYR A 574 14.51 -21.78 -9.61
N ILE A 575 15.36 -21.28 -10.50
CA ILE A 575 16.81 -21.33 -10.37
C ILE A 575 17.27 -19.97 -9.86
N HIS A 576 17.99 -19.93 -8.76
CA HIS A 576 18.54 -18.69 -8.18
C HIS A 576 20.03 -18.60 -8.48
N ALA A 577 20.47 -17.42 -8.93
CA ALA A 577 21.88 -17.12 -9.11
C ALA A 577 22.22 -15.79 -8.42
N ARG A 578 23.39 -15.76 -7.78
CA ARG A 578 23.95 -14.58 -7.14
C ARG A 578 25.44 -14.50 -7.46
N PHE A 579 25.88 -13.34 -7.90
CA PHE A 579 27.26 -13.02 -8.18
C PHE A 579 27.66 -11.83 -7.31
N TYR A 580 28.86 -11.88 -6.76
CA TYR A 580 29.41 -10.79 -5.95
C TYR A 580 30.91 -10.68 -6.25
N GLY A 581 31.40 -9.44 -6.35
CA GLY A 581 32.81 -9.14 -6.49
C GLY A 581 33.14 -7.79 -5.88
N ALA A 582 34.33 -7.64 -5.32
CA ALA A 582 34.82 -6.38 -4.78
C ALA A 582 36.33 -6.27 -4.96
N THR A 583 36.83 -5.05 -5.08
CA THR A 583 38.27 -4.75 -5.16
C THR A 583 38.56 -3.36 -4.63
N TYR A 584 39.78 -3.15 -4.13
CA TYR A 584 40.24 -1.84 -3.73
C TYR A 584 40.83 -1.11 -4.93
N LEU A 585 40.28 0.05 -5.26
CA LEU A 585 40.86 0.98 -6.23
C LEU A 585 42.09 1.69 -5.63
N TYR A 586 42.04 1.93 -4.31
CA TYR A 586 43.15 2.45 -3.53
C TYR A 586 43.09 1.87 -2.12
N ASN A 587 44.25 1.51 -1.56
CA ASN A 587 44.35 1.11 -0.16
C ASN A 587 45.73 1.52 0.35
N SER A 588 45.76 2.44 1.32
CA SER A 588 47.00 2.89 1.98
C SER A 588 47.73 1.77 2.75
N HIS A 589 47.10 0.61 2.93
CA HIS A 589 47.63 -0.49 3.71
C HIS A 589 47.36 -1.86 3.06
N SER A 590 47.79 -2.04 1.81
CA SER A 590 47.50 -3.24 1.00
C SER A 590 48.25 -4.53 1.40
N ASN A 591 49.35 -4.42 2.16
CA ASN A 591 50.27 -5.54 2.44
C ASN A 591 50.25 -6.02 3.91
N SER A 592 49.15 -5.80 4.64
CA SER A 592 49.01 -6.23 6.04
C SER A 592 48.46 -7.65 6.16
N THR A 593 49.03 -8.44 7.06
CA THR A 593 48.51 -9.75 7.48
C THR A 593 47.45 -9.66 8.57
N ASN A 594 47.28 -8.48 9.20
CA ASN A 594 46.29 -8.25 10.24
C ASN A 594 44.93 -7.84 9.64
N THR A 595 43.85 -8.42 10.17
CA THR A 595 42.48 -7.98 9.89
C THR A 595 42.27 -6.58 10.46
N MET A 596 41.91 -5.64 9.59
CA MET A 596 41.74 -4.23 9.90
C MET A 596 40.32 -3.79 9.54
N PRO A 597 39.83 -2.65 10.07
CA PRO A 597 38.58 -2.06 9.61
C PRO A 597 38.57 -1.93 8.07
N GLY A 598 37.49 -2.43 7.46
CA GLY A 598 37.33 -2.44 6.01
C GLY A 598 38.07 -3.54 5.27
N THR A 599 38.63 -4.56 5.94
CA THR A 599 39.11 -5.79 5.28
C THR A 599 37.96 -6.49 4.54
N LEU A 600 38.19 -6.82 3.26
CA LEU A 600 37.24 -7.54 2.44
C LEU A 600 37.14 -9.00 2.90
N SER A 601 36.15 -9.26 3.75
CA SER A 601 35.83 -10.62 4.18
C SER A 601 34.74 -11.20 3.29
N LEU A 602 34.83 -12.49 2.96
CA LEU A 602 33.77 -13.19 2.22
C LEU A 602 32.57 -13.57 3.10
N ILE A 603 32.68 -13.40 4.42
CA ILE A 603 31.68 -13.77 5.42
C ILE A 603 31.48 -12.58 6.36
N GLY A 604 30.25 -12.12 6.58
CA GLY A 604 29.96 -11.17 7.66
C GLY A 604 29.78 -11.91 8.98
N TYR A 605 30.55 -11.56 10.01
CA TYR A 605 30.43 -12.11 11.36
C TYR A 605 30.70 -11.02 12.40
N ASN A 606 30.45 -11.32 13.67
CA ASN A 606 30.45 -10.32 14.74
C ASN A 606 31.75 -9.49 14.86
N MET A 607 32.92 -10.05 14.55
CA MET A 607 34.21 -9.34 14.69
C MET A 607 34.59 -8.48 13.48
N ASN A 608 33.92 -8.61 12.33
CA ASN A 608 34.21 -7.81 11.14
C ASN A 608 33.13 -6.77 10.82
N ASP A 609 32.21 -6.51 11.77
CA ASP A 609 31.23 -5.44 11.74
C ASP A 609 31.89 -4.06 11.96
N TYR A 610 32.77 -3.66 11.04
CA TYR A 610 33.57 -2.44 11.20
C TYR A 610 32.71 -1.17 11.11
N ALA A 611 31.55 -1.21 10.46
CA ALA A 611 30.64 -0.07 10.32
C ALA A 611 29.57 -0.01 11.44
N TYR A 612 29.46 -1.06 12.27
CA TYR A 612 28.37 -1.25 13.24
C TYR A 612 26.97 -1.23 12.58
N ASP A 613 26.88 -1.78 11.38
CA ASP A 613 25.66 -1.77 10.56
C ASP A 613 24.59 -2.71 11.14
N PHE A 614 24.98 -3.69 11.98
CA PHE A 614 24.09 -4.73 12.47
C PHE A 614 23.74 -4.57 13.95
N LEU A 615 22.59 -3.96 14.27
CA LEU A 615 22.05 -3.92 15.63
C LEU A 615 21.82 -5.31 16.25
N THR A 616 21.63 -6.33 15.41
CA THR A 616 21.30 -7.70 15.83
C THR A 616 22.47 -8.45 16.47
N PHE A 617 23.69 -7.94 16.40
CA PHE A 617 24.81 -8.57 17.08
C PHE A 617 24.75 -8.32 18.58
N PHE A 618 24.45 -9.38 19.33
CA PHE A 618 24.39 -9.41 20.78
C PHE A 618 25.77 -9.25 21.42
N ASP A 619 26.82 -9.78 20.78
CA ASP A 619 28.21 -9.59 21.20
C ASP A 619 29.15 -9.43 20.00
N ARG A 620 29.82 -8.28 19.89
CA ARG A 620 30.78 -8.00 18.80
C ARG A 620 32.22 -8.36 19.15
N SER A 621 32.45 -8.81 20.39
CA SER A 621 33.76 -9.19 20.92
C SER A 621 33.90 -10.69 21.19
N ALA A 622 32.80 -11.45 21.18
CA ALA A 622 32.82 -12.89 21.41
C ALA A 622 33.64 -13.64 20.35
N GLN A 623 34.69 -14.33 20.78
CA GLN A 623 35.51 -15.20 19.94
C GLN A 623 35.03 -16.65 20.00
N ASP A 624 34.54 -17.09 21.17
CA ASP A 624 34.07 -18.46 21.41
C ASP A 624 32.69 -18.52 22.08
N GLY A 625 32.09 -19.71 22.08
CA GLY A 625 30.83 -20.00 22.76
C GLY A 625 29.58 -19.63 21.96
N PHE A 626 28.42 -19.60 22.63
CA PHE A 626 27.14 -19.39 21.96
C PHE A 626 27.05 -18.04 21.23
N TRP A 627 27.57 -16.98 21.85
CA TRP A 627 27.49 -15.62 21.31
C TRP A 627 28.50 -15.34 20.19
N SER A 628 29.50 -16.19 19.92
CA SER A 628 30.35 -16.01 18.73
C SER A 628 29.68 -16.50 17.45
N ARG A 629 28.61 -17.31 17.55
CA ARG A 629 27.87 -17.91 16.43
C ARG A 629 26.88 -16.93 15.78
N GLN A 630 27.37 -15.76 15.35
CA GLN A 630 26.55 -14.71 14.75
C GLN A 630 27.06 -14.37 13.34
N ILE A 631 26.20 -14.54 12.35
CA ILE A 631 26.54 -14.35 10.92
C ILE A 631 25.58 -13.34 10.31
N SER A 632 26.10 -12.45 9.48
CA SER A 632 25.31 -11.55 8.64
C SER A 632 25.64 -11.75 7.16
N MET A 633 24.66 -11.47 6.30
CA MET A 633 24.86 -11.47 4.85
C MET A 633 25.48 -10.15 4.39
N HIS A 634 26.71 -9.86 4.81
CA HIS A 634 27.51 -8.74 4.33
C HIS A 634 28.65 -9.21 3.41
N THR A 635 29.22 -8.30 2.61
CA THR A 635 30.43 -8.53 1.78
C THR A 635 30.45 -9.86 1.01
N GLY A 636 29.36 -10.15 0.28
CA GLY A 636 29.22 -11.37 -0.52
C GLY A 636 28.57 -12.53 0.24
N GLY A 637 28.50 -12.51 1.57
CA GLY A 637 27.71 -13.43 2.40
C GLY A 637 27.90 -14.91 2.02
N PHE A 638 29.13 -15.29 1.70
CA PHE A 638 29.45 -16.67 1.34
C PHE A 638 29.31 -17.53 2.59
N LYS A 639 28.64 -18.68 2.45
CA LYS A 639 28.53 -19.66 3.53
C LYS A 639 29.87 -20.37 3.63
N ALA A 640 30.62 -20.14 4.71
CA ALA A 640 31.75 -20.99 5.06
C ALA A 640 31.39 -21.90 6.23
N ALA A 641 31.94 -23.11 6.23
CA ALA A 641 31.98 -23.92 7.44
C ALA A 641 32.96 -23.23 8.41
N ILE A 642 32.42 -22.60 9.46
CA ILE A 642 33.25 -22.21 10.60
C ILE A 642 33.61 -23.53 11.27
N ILE A 643 34.84 -24.00 11.06
CA ILE A 643 35.35 -25.21 11.71
C ILE A 643 35.47 -24.87 13.20
N GLU A 644 34.54 -25.36 14.01
CA GLU A 644 34.76 -25.52 15.44
C GLU A 644 35.89 -26.55 15.58
N VAL A 645 37.09 -26.09 15.93
CA VAL A 645 38.10 -26.99 16.49
C VAL A 645 37.61 -27.29 17.91
N ILE A 646 37.09 -28.50 18.09
CA ILE A 646 36.63 -29.07 19.37
C ILE A 646 37.78 -29.11 20.36
#